data_AF-A0A927H7E4-F1
#
_entry.id   AF-A0A927H7E4-F1
#
_cell.length_a   1.000
_cell.length_b   1.000
_cell.length_c   1.000
_cell.angle_alpha   90.00
_cell.angle_beta   90.00
_cell.angle_gamma   90.00
#
_symmetry.space_group_name_H-M   'P 1'
#
loop_
_entity.id
_entity.type
_entity.pdbx_description
1 polymer ?
#
loop_
_entity_poly.entity_id
_entity_poly.type
_entity_poly.pdbx_seq_one_letter_code
_entity_poly.pdbx_strand_id
1 'polypeptide(L)'
;MELTLQEPERQPEKAERKLKLLGRWLAGRYKLRSSRDTYVWRFASGGLMLLGSASMLTAALGMPTGLGALPDAVLFIGANLAAMGLSGYAASIVLSLVYVPVPRRFAAFMLYVGIETYLILYYAELGVFMSILLAAAYTLAGSAAGCLLALLLRSRMRPLGKAATALLAAGAAALVIAFGWPEPAGMPKRDPVPAEAAAEPLKLPNPSEPGTYAFASFTYGSGRDKHRSWFGEDVDVATASADASAYITKWPALKTYFWGFDQHALPINGRVWAPEGAGKHPIALIVHGNHLMEHFSDGGYAYLGELLASHGIIAVSVDENFLNYSVWSGIPNHDMKMRAWVLLKHLQQLQRLNEGTDNPLAGRIDFGSVALIGHSRGGQAVAMAADADRWFKEDRSLDGLEAVKIKSVVAIAPTDKRVDERSARLAGVNYLTLQGARDADVNNFYGDRQYGRTSFSMSAGLFKAALYIADANHSQFNTAWGKMDERLPGGLFLNRDGMLKGDEQREIAEVYVSAFLQATLLDKPGYRTLFRDYRTASRWLPDTGYTSRYEEAGFTEIARYDSSSGKTKLVNGGKAEAEGMSEWKIASAEDRDGNNKGTKGLELEWEKPGAEYELRLPAGAAERAGAMGDPNLVFSMANLERDLLAEAEAEAEGGMETAVALPPLPKVEVELSLADGRSKRLGLSEVLQPPAPAYTAFMSLPWLEKRMKNKKYKQPTEPVFQTFVVPIEDFGISASSADEISGITFRFESGQGKVMLDDIGFMP
;
A
#
# COMPACT_ATOMS: atom_id res chain seq x y z
N MET A 1 -28.17 10.71 98.38
CA MET A 1 -27.33 11.46 97.42
C MET A 1 -27.56 10.82 96.06
N GLU A 2 -28.58 11.31 95.36
CA GLU A 2 -28.95 10.86 94.01
C GLU A 2 -28.04 11.52 92.99
N LEU A 3 -27.43 10.71 92.13
CA LEU A 3 -26.74 11.15 90.92
C LEU A 3 -27.16 10.20 89.79
N THR A 4 -28.31 10.49 89.21
CA THR A 4 -28.79 9.87 87.97
C THR A 4 -28.11 10.57 86.80
N LEU A 5 -27.20 9.85 86.14
CA LEU A 5 -26.53 10.27 84.91
C LEU A 5 -27.56 10.33 83.77
N GLN A 6 -27.79 11.52 83.24
CA GLN A 6 -28.56 11.75 82.01
C GLN A 6 -27.64 11.48 80.81
N GLU A 7 -27.96 10.45 80.01
CA GLU A 7 -27.33 10.27 78.69
C GLU A 7 -27.77 11.39 77.74
N PRO A 8 -26.86 11.97 76.94
CA PRO A 8 -27.20 13.03 76.00
C PRO A 8 -27.94 12.46 74.78
N GLU A 9 -29.16 12.93 74.55
CA GLU A 9 -29.91 12.78 73.30
C GLU A 9 -29.05 13.19 72.10
N ARG A 10 -28.70 12.21 71.25
CA ARG A 10 -28.07 12.46 69.95
C ARG A 10 -29.05 13.21 69.04
N GLN A 11 -28.81 14.49 68.79
CA GLN A 11 -29.58 15.40 67.92
C GLN A 11 -29.80 14.86 66.48
N PRO A 12 -31.02 14.45 66.10
CA PRO A 12 -31.38 14.13 64.70
C PRO A 12 -31.77 15.39 63.90
N GLU A 13 -32.25 16.43 64.59
CA GLU A 13 -32.97 17.58 64.01
C GLU A 13 -32.08 18.53 63.17
N LYS A 14 -30.81 18.72 63.56
CA LYS A 14 -29.88 19.58 62.81
C LYS A 14 -29.44 18.95 61.49
N ALA A 15 -29.29 17.63 61.46
CA ALA A 15 -28.92 16.90 60.25
C ALA A 15 -30.06 16.97 59.22
N GLU A 16 -31.31 16.73 59.64
CA GLU A 16 -32.48 16.84 58.78
C GLU A 16 -32.69 18.25 58.20
N ARG A 17 -32.48 19.29 59.02
CA ARG A 17 -32.59 20.69 58.55
C ARG A 17 -31.52 21.03 57.49
N LYS A 18 -30.28 20.58 57.68
CA LYS A 18 -29.20 20.75 56.70
C LYS A 18 -29.50 19.98 55.40
N LEU A 19 -30.01 18.76 55.49
CA LEU A 19 -30.42 17.96 54.33
C LEU A 19 -31.56 18.62 53.54
N LYS A 20 -32.57 19.18 54.21
CA LYS A 20 -33.67 19.93 53.56
C LYS A 20 -33.18 21.20 52.85
N LEU A 21 -32.25 21.95 53.47
CA LEU A 21 -31.65 23.14 52.85
C LEU A 21 -30.79 22.77 51.63
N LEU A 22 -29.98 21.73 51.74
CA LEU A 22 -29.19 21.19 50.63
C LEU A 22 -30.09 20.72 49.49
N GLY A 23 -31.18 20.00 49.78
CA GLY A 23 -32.15 19.55 48.78
C GLY A 23 -32.85 20.71 48.05
N ARG A 24 -33.25 21.76 48.77
CA ARG A 24 -33.82 22.98 48.17
C ARG A 24 -32.80 23.71 47.29
N TRP A 25 -31.56 23.80 47.74
CA TRP A 25 -30.47 24.40 46.96
C TRP A 25 -30.22 23.62 45.68
N LEU A 26 -30.08 22.29 45.76
CA LEU A 26 -29.90 21.40 44.61
C LEU A 26 -31.07 21.52 43.62
N ALA A 27 -32.31 21.51 44.08
CA ALA A 27 -33.49 21.69 43.24
C ALA A 27 -33.52 23.07 42.55
N GLY A 28 -33.06 24.12 43.25
CA GLY A 28 -32.89 25.46 42.68
C GLY A 28 -31.84 25.48 41.57
N ARG A 29 -30.65 24.93 41.81
CA ARG A 29 -29.58 24.82 40.79
C ARG A 29 -30.03 23.98 39.60
N TYR A 30 -30.77 22.91 39.85
CA TYR A 30 -31.33 22.05 38.82
C TYR A 30 -32.27 22.81 37.87
N LYS A 31 -33.19 23.63 38.42
CA LYS A 31 -34.11 24.46 37.62
C LYS A 31 -33.36 25.52 36.81
N LEU A 32 -32.30 26.09 37.38
CA LEU A 32 -31.50 27.13 36.74
C LEU A 32 -30.55 26.63 35.65
N ARG A 33 -30.37 25.31 35.49
CA ARG A 33 -29.35 24.76 34.58
C ARG A 33 -29.46 25.32 33.16
N SER A 34 -30.69 25.48 32.64
CA SER A 34 -30.95 25.98 31.29
C SER A 34 -31.42 27.44 31.23
N SER A 35 -31.25 28.20 32.32
CA SER A 35 -31.80 29.57 32.41
C SER A 35 -31.17 30.55 31.42
N ARG A 36 -29.97 30.25 30.90
CA ARG A 36 -29.24 31.06 29.93
C ARG A 36 -29.28 30.50 28.50
N ASP A 37 -29.88 29.32 28.29
CA ASP A 37 -30.04 28.69 26.97
C ASP A 37 -31.24 29.29 26.22
N THR A 38 -31.04 30.52 25.72
CA THR A 38 -32.01 31.28 24.92
C THR A 38 -32.34 30.58 23.61
N TYR A 39 -33.33 31.11 22.86
CA TYR A 39 -33.72 30.58 21.55
C TYR A 39 -32.51 30.34 20.62
N VAL A 40 -31.60 31.31 20.51
CA VAL A 40 -30.41 31.18 19.65
C VAL A 40 -29.49 30.05 20.13
N TRP A 41 -29.22 29.96 21.44
CA TRP A 41 -28.37 28.91 21.99
C TRP A 41 -28.96 27.49 21.87
N ARG A 42 -30.29 27.37 21.86
CA ARG A 42 -30.96 26.09 21.59
C ARG A 42 -30.74 25.62 20.15
N PHE A 43 -30.80 26.54 19.19
CA PHE A 43 -30.49 26.24 17.78
C PHE A 43 -29.00 26.00 17.56
N ALA A 44 -28.11 26.74 18.23
CA ALA A 44 -26.67 26.46 18.26
C ALA A 44 -26.39 25.03 18.77
N SER A 45 -27.09 24.62 19.83
CA SER A 45 -27.04 23.24 20.33
C SER A 45 -27.55 22.23 19.27
N GLY A 46 -28.58 22.57 18.51
CA GLY A 46 -29.07 21.75 17.39
C GLY A 46 -28.04 21.62 16.26
N GLY A 47 -27.32 22.68 15.93
CA GLY A 47 -26.21 22.65 14.97
C GLY A 47 -25.07 21.74 15.42
N LEU A 48 -24.73 21.77 16.71
CA LEU A 48 -23.79 20.83 17.32
C LEU A 48 -24.29 19.37 17.24
N MET A 49 -25.58 19.13 17.51
CA MET A 49 -26.15 17.77 17.39
C MET A 49 -26.04 17.24 15.95
N LEU A 50 -26.27 18.09 14.95
CA LEU A 50 -26.15 17.72 13.55
C LEU A 50 -24.70 17.36 13.18
N LEU A 51 -23.74 18.23 13.50
CA LEU A 51 -22.34 17.97 13.18
C LEU A 51 -21.74 16.83 14.00
N GLY A 52 -22.10 16.68 15.27
CA GLY A 52 -21.72 15.51 16.07
C GLY A 52 -22.27 14.21 15.46
N SER A 53 -23.52 14.22 14.99
CA SER A 53 -24.07 13.06 14.26
C SER A 53 -23.33 12.77 12.96
N ALA A 54 -22.91 13.80 12.22
CA ALA A 54 -22.13 13.63 10.98
C ALA A 54 -20.71 13.11 11.24
N SER A 55 -20.02 13.58 12.29
CA SER A 55 -18.71 13.03 12.67
C SER A 55 -18.82 11.58 13.12
N MET A 56 -19.86 11.25 13.91
CA MET A 56 -20.13 9.88 14.33
C MET A 56 -20.45 8.98 13.15
N LEU A 57 -21.28 9.44 12.20
CA LEU A 57 -21.57 8.70 10.97
C LEU A 57 -20.29 8.41 10.19
N THR A 58 -19.42 9.41 10.05
CA THR A 58 -18.13 9.26 9.36
C THR A 58 -17.25 8.21 10.04
N ALA A 59 -17.20 8.23 11.38
CA ALA A 59 -16.48 7.22 12.15
C ALA A 59 -17.12 5.82 12.00
N ALA A 60 -18.46 5.72 12.03
CA ALA A 60 -19.18 4.46 11.87
C ALA A 60 -18.92 3.81 10.50
N LEU A 61 -18.85 4.60 9.43
CA LEU A 61 -18.51 4.10 8.09
C LEU A 61 -17.07 3.56 8.00
N GLY A 62 -16.16 3.98 8.88
CA GLY A 62 -14.81 3.41 9.01
C GLY A 62 -14.70 2.27 10.02
N MET A 63 -15.78 1.96 10.74
CA MET A 63 -15.86 0.93 11.77
C MET A 63 -17.12 0.06 11.60
N PRO A 64 -17.33 -0.52 10.41
CA PRO A 64 -18.52 -1.32 10.12
C PRO A 64 -18.66 -2.47 11.12
N THR A 65 -19.87 -2.77 11.55
CA THR A 65 -20.16 -3.96 12.38
C THR A 65 -20.43 -5.20 11.51
N GLY A 66 -20.65 -4.98 10.22
CA GLY A 66 -21.06 -5.98 9.25
C GLY A 66 -22.58 -6.27 9.22
N LEU A 67 -23.38 -5.52 9.99
CA LEU A 67 -24.84 -5.52 9.85
C LEU A 67 -25.34 -4.73 8.62
N GLY A 68 -24.44 -3.96 8.00
CA GLY A 68 -24.72 -3.08 6.87
C GLY A 68 -24.67 -1.59 7.27
N ALA A 69 -24.38 -0.74 6.29
CA ALA A 69 -24.12 0.69 6.52
C ALA A 69 -25.32 1.44 7.14
N LEU A 70 -26.55 1.10 6.78
CA LEU A 70 -27.74 1.75 7.32
C LEU A 70 -28.02 1.37 8.79
N PRO A 71 -28.06 0.07 9.17
CA PRO A 71 -28.12 -0.33 10.58
C PRO A 71 -27.01 0.30 11.43
N ASP A 72 -25.77 0.30 10.92
CA ASP A 72 -24.63 0.92 11.60
C ASP A 72 -24.85 2.43 11.80
N ALA A 73 -25.27 3.15 10.75
CA ALA A 73 -25.57 4.57 10.86
C ALA A 73 -26.64 4.86 11.93
N VAL A 74 -27.74 4.10 11.94
CA VAL A 74 -28.83 4.28 12.92
C VAL A 74 -28.35 3.99 14.33
N LEU A 75 -27.61 2.89 14.53
CA LEU A 75 -27.10 2.47 15.84
C LEU A 75 -26.13 3.51 16.41
N PHE A 76 -25.14 3.94 15.63
CA PHE A 76 -24.09 4.85 16.08
C PHE A 76 -24.61 6.26 16.32
N ILE A 77 -25.42 6.80 15.39
CA ILE A 77 -26.03 8.12 15.57
C ILE A 77 -26.99 8.08 16.76
N GLY A 78 -27.83 7.05 16.88
CA GLY A 78 -28.76 6.90 17.99
C GLY A 78 -28.05 6.84 19.35
N ALA A 79 -27.01 6.01 19.46
CA ALA A 79 -26.17 5.92 20.65
C ALA A 79 -25.46 7.24 20.98
N ASN A 80 -24.92 7.92 19.96
CA ASN A 80 -24.26 9.22 20.14
C ASN A 80 -25.23 10.30 20.62
N LEU A 81 -26.42 10.40 20.03
CA LEU A 81 -27.44 11.35 20.46
C LEU A 81 -27.91 11.10 21.89
N ALA A 82 -28.05 9.82 22.28
CA ALA A 82 -28.38 9.45 23.66
C ALA A 82 -27.25 9.82 24.63
N ALA A 83 -26.00 9.49 24.29
CA ALA A 83 -24.82 9.81 25.10
C ALA A 83 -24.63 11.33 25.24
N MET A 84 -24.75 12.09 24.17
CA MET A 84 -24.72 13.55 24.18
C MET A 84 -25.87 14.14 25.03
N GLY A 85 -27.07 13.57 24.92
CA GLY A 85 -28.23 13.99 25.71
C GLY A 85 -28.01 13.81 27.21
N LEU A 86 -27.55 12.62 27.62
CA LEU A 86 -27.27 12.27 29.02
C LEU A 86 -26.09 13.07 29.59
N SER A 87 -24.97 13.09 28.87
CA SER A 87 -23.76 13.81 29.29
C SER A 87 -24.00 15.32 29.33
N GLY A 88 -24.67 15.89 28.33
CA GLY A 88 -25.01 17.30 28.29
C GLY A 88 -25.97 17.70 29.40
N TYR A 89 -26.90 16.83 29.77
CA TYR A 89 -27.76 17.03 30.93
C TYR A 89 -26.94 17.03 32.23
N ALA A 90 -26.11 16.01 32.47
CA ALA A 90 -25.26 15.92 33.66
C ALA A 90 -24.30 17.10 33.78
N ALA A 91 -23.57 17.42 32.72
CA ALA A 91 -22.64 18.55 32.69
C ALA A 91 -23.35 19.89 32.88
N SER A 92 -24.55 20.09 32.33
CA SER A 92 -25.32 21.32 32.58
C SER A 92 -25.70 21.50 34.06
N ILE A 93 -25.94 20.40 34.78
CA ILE A 93 -26.17 20.41 36.23
C ILE A 93 -24.88 20.79 36.94
N VAL A 94 -23.75 20.17 36.62
CA VAL A 94 -22.44 20.48 37.23
C VAL A 94 -22.08 21.95 37.02
N LEU A 95 -22.16 22.45 35.79
CA LEU A 95 -21.94 23.87 35.45
C LEU A 95 -22.90 24.80 36.21
N SER A 96 -24.10 24.31 36.52
CA SER A 96 -25.02 25.02 37.41
C SER A 96 -24.53 24.97 38.85
N LEU A 97 -24.13 23.83 39.40
CA LEU A 97 -23.64 23.72 40.78
C LEU A 97 -22.42 24.60 41.05
N VAL A 98 -21.51 24.73 40.08
CA VAL A 98 -20.28 25.55 40.18
C VAL A 98 -20.46 27.01 39.68
N TYR A 99 -21.70 27.45 39.48
CA TYR A 99 -22.04 28.85 39.16
C TYR A 99 -21.47 29.43 37.85
N VAL A 100 -21.05 28.60 36.90
CA VAL A 100 -20.51 29.08 35.61
C VAL A 100 -21.58 29.90 34.88
N PRO A 101 -21.28 31.14 34.45
CA PRO A 101 -22.28 32.07 33.93
C PRO A 101 -22.54 31.96 32.41
N VAL A 102 -22.53 30.75 31.84
CA VAL A 102 -22.67 30.49 30.40
C VAL A 102 -24.04 29.85 30.06
N PRO A 103 -24.44 29.75 28.76
CA PRO A 103 -25.55 28.89 28.34
C PRO A 103 -25.11 27.43 28.51
N ARG A 104 -25.48 26.84 29.65
CA ARG A 104 -24.79 25.63 30.17
C ARG A 104 -25.09 24.40 29.35
N ARG A 105 -26.29 24.26 28.78
CA ARG A 105 -26.60 23.12 27.91
C ARG A 105 -25.83 23.23 26.60
N PHE A 106 -25.80 24.41 25.99
CA PHE A 106 -24.96 24.65 24.82
C PHE A 106 -23.47 24.38 25.11
N ALA A 107 -22.93 24.94 26.20
CA ALA A 107 -21.53 24.73 26.58
C ALA A 107 -21.21 23.24 26.81
N ALA A 108 -22.15 22.50 27.41
CA ALA A 108 -22.00 21.07 27.60
C ALA A 108 -22.00 20.28 26.27
N PHE A 109 -22.88 20.61 25.33
CA PHE A 109 -22.89 20.00 24.00
C PHE A 109 -21.64 20.37 23.19
N MET A 110 -21.17 21.61 23.33
CA MET A 110 -19.94 22.08 22.68
C MET A 110 -18.73 21.28 23.17
N LEU A 111 -18.64 21.06 24.49
CA LEU A 111 -17.59 20.23 25.08
C LEU A 111 -17.70 18.78 24.60
N TYR A 112 -18.92 18.22 24.58
CA TYR A 112 -19.15 16.85 24.10
C TYR A 112 -18.69 16.66 22.65
N VAL A 113 -19.19 17.47 21.72
CA VAL A 113 -18.85 17.36 20.29
C VAL A 113 -17.37 17.66 20.04
N GLY A 114 -16.78 18.58 20.79
CA GLY A 114 -15.35 18.85 20.75
C GLY A 114 -14.51 17.64 21.17
N ILE A 115 -14.87 16.98 22.27
CA ILE A 115 -14.19 15.76 22.74
C ILE A 115 -14.43 14.60 21.77
N GLU A 116 -15.67 14.40 21.33
CA GLU A 116 -16.06 13.36 20.37
C GLU A 116 -15.23 13.48 19.08
N THR A 117 -15.23 14.66 18.47
CA THR A 117 -14.48 14.93 17.24
C THR A 117 -12.97 14.79 17.46
N TYR A 118 -12.46 15.27 18.60
CA TYR A 118 -11.05 15.07 18.97
C TYR A 118 -10.68 13.59 19.02
N LEU A 119 -11.48 12.75 19.70
CA LEU A 119 -11.21 11.32 19.82
C LEU A 119 -11.27 10.64 18.46
N ILE A 120 -12.27 10.96 17.63
CA ILE A 120 -12.40 10.44 16.27
C ILE A 120 -11.14 10.76 15.43
N LEU A 121 -10.68 12.02 15.44
CA LEU A 121 -9.49 12.43 14.69
C LEU A 121 -8.19 11.89 15.28
N TYR A 122 -8.11 11.76 16.61
CA TYR A 122 -6.96 11.21 17.30
C TYR A 122 -6.74 9.74 16.96
N TYR A 123 -7.80 8.93 16.98
CA TYR A 123 -7.76 7.52 16.57
C TYR A 123 -7.65 7.32 15.05
N ALA A 124 -7.89 8.37 14.26
CA ALA A 124 -7.51 8.43 12.85
C ALA A 124 -6.04 8.84 12.63
N GLU A 125 -5.24 8.94 13.72
CA GLU A 125 -3.79 9.16 13.70
C GLU A 125 -3.33 10.52 13.15
N LEU A 126 -4.15 11.57 13.31
CA LEU A 126 -3.76 12.95 12.98
C LEU A 126 -2.80 13.59 14.00
N GLY A 127 -2.62 12.97 15.17
CA GLY A 127 -1.83 13.49 16.28
C GLY A 127 -2.63 14.46 17.18
N VAL A 128 -2.15 14.64 18.42
CA VAL A 128 -2.90 15.34 19.49
C VAL A 128 -3.25 16.79 19.11
N PHE A 129 -2.25 17.59 18.74
CA PHE A 129 -2.44 19.01 18.46
C PHE A 129 -3.43 19.25 17.32
N MET A 130 -3.28 18.52 16.21
CA MET A 130 -4.15 18.67 15.04
C MET A 130 -5.57 18.22 15.32
N SER A 131 -5.73 17.12 16.06
CA SER A 131 -7.04 16.63 16.47
C SER A 131 -7.78 17.68 17.31
N ILE A 132 -7.09 18.37 18.22
CA ILE A 132 -7.68 19.46 19.02
C ILE A 132 -8.09 20.64 18.13
N LEU A 133 -7.19 21.09 17.25
CA LEU A 133 -7.43 22.26 16.40
C LEU A 133 -8.61 22.04 15.45
N LEU A 134 -8.63 20.91 14.75
CA LEU A 134 -9.71 20.57 13.81
C LEU A 134 -11.02 20.30 14.55
N ALA A 135 -10.98 19.63 15.70
CA ALA A 135 -12.18 19.43 16.52
C ALA A 135 -12.76 20.77 17.02
N ALA A 136 -11.91 21.71 17.42
CA ALA A 136 -12.34 23.04 17.83
C ALA A 136 -12.99 23.80 16.66
N ALA A 137 -12.34 23.81 15.49
CA ALA A 137 -12.87 24.46 14.29
C ALA A 137 -14.21 23.85 13.85
N TYR A 138 -14.31 22.52 13.80
CA TYR A 138 -15.53 21.79 13.47
C TYR A 138 -16.68 22.10 14.45
N THR A 139 -16.40 22.11 15.74
CA THR A 139 -17.36 22.42 16.81
C THR A 139 -17.87 23.86 16.72
N LEU A 140 -16.97 24.81 16.45
CA LEU A 140 -17.30 26.22 16.26
C LEU A 140 -18.17 26.42 15.01
N ALA A 141 -17.86 25.72 13.91
CA ALA A 141 -18.66 25.77 12.69
C ALA A 141 -20.10 25.29 12.93
N GLY A 142 -20.29 24.19 13.66
CA GLY A 142 -21.62 23.69 14.02
C GLY A 142 -22.41 24.67 14.89
N SER A 143 -21.72 25.30 15.85
CA SER A 143 -22.30 26.34 16.69
C SER A 143 -22.74 27.56 15.87
N ALA A 144 -21.89 28.02 14.95
CA ALA A 144 -22.17 29.16 14.08
C ALA A 144 -23.34 28.88 13.12
N ALA A 145 -23.39 27.69 12.51
CA ALA A 145 -24.47 27.27 11.64
C ALA A 145 -25.83 27.26 12.37
N GLY A 146 -25.85 26.72 13.60
CA GLY A 146 -27.06 26.74 14.43
C GLY A 146 -27.48 28.16 14.84
N CYS A 147 -26.54 29.01 15.25
CA CYS A 147 -26.80 30.42 15.54
C CYS A 147 -27.40 31.16 14.33
N LEU A 148 -26.80 30.99 13.15
CA LEU A 148 -27.27 31.60 11.91
C LEU A 148 -28.70 31.16 11.58
N LEU A 149 -28.99 29.86 11.65
CA LEU A 149 -30.34 29.33 11.42
C LEU A 149 -31.36 29.96 12.38
N ALA A 150 -31.01 30.11 13.66
CA ALA A 150 -31.87 30.75 14.66
C ALA A 150 -32.19 32.21 14.29
N LEU A 151 -31.17 32.97 13.87
CA LEU A 151 -31.31 34.37 13.49
C LEU A 151 -32.17 34.51 12.23
N LEU A 152 -31.97 33.63 11.23
CA LEU A 152 -32.78 33.60 10.01
C LEU A 152 -34.25 33.28 10.31
N LEU A 153 -34.52 32.27 11.16
CA LEU A 153 -35.88 31.91 11.53
C LEU A 153 -36.59 33.05 12.28
N ARG A 154 -35.88 33.74 13.18
CA ARG A 154 -36.40 34.90 13.93
C ARG A 154 -36.53 36.17 13.09
N SER A 155 -35.79 36.28 12.00
CA SER A 155 -35.85 37.46 11.13
C SER A 155 -37.24 37.60 10.49
N ARG A 156 -37.65 38.85 10.24
CA ARG A 156 -38.87 39.20 9.50
C ARG A 156 -38.71 39.09 7.98
N MET A 157 -37.61 38.50 7.50
CA MET A 157 -37.35 38.34 6.08
C MET A 157 -38.38 37.40 5.43
N ARG A 158 -38.70 37.63 4.16
CA ARG A 158 -39.52 36.69 3.37
C ARG A 158 -38.77 35.36 3.22
N PRO A 159 -39.46 34.21 3.06
CA PRO A 159 -38.82 32.90 2.93
C PRO A 159 -37.71 32.85 1.87
N LEU A 160 -37.93 33.48 0.72
CA LEU A 160 -36.94 33.59 -0.36
C LEU A 160 -35.67 34.33 0.08
N GLY A 161 -35.80 35.41 0.86
CA GLY A 161 -34.66 36.14 1.41
C GLY A 161 -33.88 35.33 2.43
N LYS A 162 -34.57 34.53 3.27
CA LYS A 162 -33.91 33.60 4.20
C LYS A 162 -33.10 32.53 3.47
N ALA A 163 -33.69 31.94 2.42
CA ALA A 163 -33.01 30.98 1.56
C ALA A 163 -31.79 31.60 0.87
N ALA A 164 -31.93 32.80 0.31
CA ALA A 164 -30.81 33.53 -0.30
C ALA A 164 -29.68 33.82 0.69
N THR A 165 -29.97 34.28 1.91
CA THR A 165 -28.94 34.51 2.94
C THR A 165 -28.28 33.21 3.38
N ALA A 166 -29.03 32.11 3.53
CA ALA A 166 -28.46 30.82 3.86
C ALA A 166 -27.54 30.29 2.75
N LEU A 167 -27.94 30.44 1.48
CA LEU A 167 -27.12 30.08 0.33
C LEU A 167 -25.87 30.96 0.21
N LEU A 168 -25.98 32.26 0.49
CA LEU A 168 -24.82 33.16 0.51
C LEU A 168 -23.85 32.82 1.64
N ALA A 169 -24.35 32.47 2.83
CA ALA A 169 -23.49 32.05 3.94
C ALA A 169 -22.83 30.69 3.67
N ALA A 170 -23.57 29.74 3.09
CA ALA A 170 -23.03 28.46 2.66
C ALA A 170 -22.00 28.64 1.53
N GLY A 171 -22.29 29.53 0.57
CA GLY A 171 -21.37 29.92 -0.50
C GLY A 171 -20.12 30.59 0.04
N ALA A 172 -20.24 31.51 1.00
CA ALA A 172 -19.09 32.15 1.66
C ALA A 172 -18.26 31.13 2.45
N ALA A 173 -18.88 30.20 3.17
CA ALA A 173 -18.17 29.12 3.84
C ALA A 173 -17.47 28.20 2.83
N ALA A 174 -18.15 27.85 1.74
CA ALA A 174 -17.56 27.08 0.64
C ALA A 174 -16.42 27.82 -0.04
N LEU A 175 -16.48 29.15 -0.17
CA LEU A 175 -15.39 29.98 -0.69
C LEU A 175 -14.22 30.06 0.29
N VAL A 176 -14.47 30.18 1.60
CA VAL A 176 -13.40 30.13 2.62
C VAL A 176 -12.72 28.77 2.63
N ILE A 177 -13.46 27.69 2.40
CA ILE A 177 -12.87 26.37 2.18
C ILE A 177 -12.13 26.36 0.83
N ALA A 178 -12.75 26.72 -0.29
CA ALA A 178 -12.11 26.64 -1.60
C ALA A 178 -10.85 27.52 -1.76
N PHE A 179 -10.81 28.69 -1.12
CA PHE A 179 -9.71 29.66 -1.23
C PHE A 179 -8.81 29.73 0.02
N GLY A 180 -9.25 29.18 1.15
CA GLY A 180 -8.50 29.17 2.41
C GLY A 180 -8.07 27.77 2.87
N TRP A 181 -8.55 26.71 2.21
CA TRP A 181 -8.01 25.37 2.39
C TRP A 181 -6.66 25.31 1.67
N PRO A 182 -5.59 24.90 2.35
CA PRO A 182 -4.28 24.85 1.72
C PRO A 182 -4.32 23.80 0.60
N GLU A 183 -3.67 24.11 -0.52
CA GLU A 183 -3.39 23.12 -1.55
C GLU A 183 -2.50 22.02 -0.97
N PRO A 184 -2.54 20.78 -1.50
CA PRO A 184 -1.60 19.73 -1.14
C PRO A 184 -0.14 20.20 -1.24
N ALA A 185 0.77 19.49 -0.57
CA ALA A 185 2.18 19.86 -0.60
C ALA A 185 2.65 20.00 -2.05
N GLY A 186 3.18 21.18 -2.39
CA GLY A 186 3.74 21.45 -3.71
C GLY A 186 4.90 20.50 -3.95
N MET A 187 4.69 19.52 -4.83
CA MET A 187 5.78 18.62 -5.21
C MET A 187 6.75 19.33 -6.13
N PRO A 188 8.07 19.12 -5.98
CA PRO A 188 9.05 19.66 -6.90
C PRO A 188 8.67 19.30 -8.33
N LYS A 189 8.53 20.31 -9.20
CA LYS A 189 8.22 20.09 -10.61
C LYS A 189 9.50 20.22 -11.41
N ARG A 190 9.78 19.20 -12.21
CA ARG A 190 10.80 19.28 -13.25
C ARG A 190 10.14 19.79 -14.53
N ASP A 191 10.87 20.60 -15.28
CA ASP A 191 10.46 20.90 -16.65
C ASP A 191 10.30 19.60 -17.44
N PRO A 192 9.35 19.54 -18.39
CA PRO A 192 9.17 18.37 -19.24
C PRO A 192 10.50 17.94 -19.85
N VAL A 193 10.93 16.74 -19.50
CA VAL A 193 12.09 16.10 -20.10
C VAL A 193 11.72 15.75 -21.55
N PRO A 194 12.65 15.84 -22.52
CA PRO A 194 12.40 15.35 -23.87
C PRO A 194 11.79 13.95 -23.85
N ALA A 195 10.85 13.69 -24.76
CA ALA A 195 10.21 12.37 -24.85
C ALA A 195 11.28 11.28 -24.91
N GLU A 196 11.09 10.22 -24.12
CA GLU A 196 12.00 9.08 -24.11
C GLU A 196 12.21 8.55 -25.53
N ALA A 197 13.42 8.04 -25.82
CA ALA A 197 13.69 7.39 -27.09
C ALA A 197 12.62 6.30 -27.35
N ALA A 198 12.05 6.32 -28.54
CA ALA A 198 10.99 5.39 -28.90
C ALA A 198 11.57 3.97 -28.99
N ALA A 199 11.13 3.07 -28.12
CA ALA A 199 11.43 1.65 -28.25
C ALA A 199 10.58 1.03 -29.37
N GLU A 200 11.15 0.04 -30.08
CA GLU A 200 10.40 -0.75 -31.05
C GLU A 200 9.22 -1.46 -30.36
N PRO A 201 7.96 -1.21 -30.79
CA PRO A 201 6.81 -1.81 -30.16
C PRO A 201 6.82 -3.34 -30.28
N LEU A 202 6.39 -4.01 -29.21
CA LEU A 202 6.31 -5.46 -29.18
C LEU A 202 5.34 -5.98 -30.25
N LYS A 203 5.83 -6.86 -31.14
CA LYS A 203 5.06 -7.45 -32.24
C LYS A 203 4.27 -8.69 -31.78
N LEU A 204 3.62 -8.59 -30.62
CA LEU A 204 2.75 -9.61 -30.05
C LEU A 204 1.36 -9.03 -29.79
N PRO A 205 0.31 -9.86 -29.66
CA PRO A 205 -1.01 -9.39 -29.22
C PRO A 205 -0.92 -8.76 -27.82
N ASN A 206 -1.75 -7.75 -27.57
CA ASN A 206 -1.87 -7.15 -26.24
C ASN A 206 -2.31 -8.24 -25.23
N PRO A 207 -1.52 -8.52 -24.19
CA PRO A 207 -1.81 -9.58 -23.24
C PRO A 207 -2.98 -9.26 -22.29
N SER A 208 -3.44 -8.00 -22.21
CA SER A 208 -4.67 -7.63 -21.48
C SER A 208 -5.95 -7.91 -22.26
N GLU A 209 -5.87 -8.19 -23.57
CA GLU A 209 -7.04 -8.60 -24.34
C GLU A 209 -7.46 -10.04 -23.99
N PRO A 210 -8.78 -10.36 -24.04
CA PRO A 210 -9.26 -11.71 -23.83
C PRO A 210 -8.57 -12.72 -24.76
N GLY A 211 -8.19 -13.87 -24.21
CA GLY A 211 -7.62 -14.98 -24.95
C GLY A 211 -8.66 -15.80 -25.72
N THR A 212 -8.23 -16.94 -26.27
CA THR A 212 -9.06 -17.78 -27.16
C THR A 212 -9.91 -18.82 -26.43
N TYR A 213 -9.69 -19.04 -25.13
CA TYR A 213 -10.46 -20.01 -24.36
C TYR A 213 -11.77 -19.37 -23.85
N ALA A 214 -12.89 -20.06 -24.05
CA ALA A 214 -14.04 -19.87 -23.17
C ALA A 214 -13.67 -20.40 -21.77
N PHE A 215 -14.37 -19.93 -20.73
CA PHE A 215 -14.13 -20.39 -19.36
C PHE A 215 -15.44 -20.52 -18.59
N ALA A 216 -15.45 -21.42 -17.62
CA ALA A 216 -16.51 -21.56 -16.64
C ALA A 216 -16.08 -20.94 -15.30
N SER A 217 -17.02 -20.34 -14.59
CA SER A 217 -16.82 -19.81 -13.24
C SER A 217 -17.65 -20.57 -12.21
N PHE A 218 -17.04 -20.93 -11.08
CA PHE A 218 -17.73 -21.59 -9.96
C PHE A 218 -16.96 -21.35 -8.66
N THR A 219 -17.51 -21.81 -7.55
CA THR A 219 -16.95 -21.68 -6.20
C THR A 219 -16.72 -23.03 -5.55
N TYR A 220 -15.66 -23.12 -4.75
CA TYR A 220 -15.54 -24.19 -3.78
C TYR A 220 -15.42 -23.59 -2.38
N GLY A 221 -15.95 -24.27 -1.36
CA GLY A 221 -15.96 -23.71 -0.02
C GLY A 221 -16.77 -24.49 1.01
N SER A 222 -16.85 -23.94 2.22
CA SER A 222 -17.42 -24.62 3.38
C SER A 222 -18.91 -24.98 3.28
N GLY A 223 -19.67 -24.24 2.45
CA GLY A 223 -21.12 -24.34 2.37
C GLY A 223 -21.85 -23.77 3.59
N ARG A 224 -21.16 -23.00 4.45
CA ARG A 224 -21.67 -22.52 5.74
C ARG A 224 -21.35 -21.06 6.03
N ASP A 225 -20.86 -20.31 5.04
CA ASP A 225 -20.59 -18.88 5.20
C ASP A 225 -21.87 -18.11 5.55
N LYS A 226 -21.82 -17.26 6.58
CA LYS A 226 -22.99 -16.51 7.08
C LYS A 226 -23.34 -15.28 6.26
N HIS A 227 -22.40 -14.76 5.47
CA HIS A 227 -22.51 -13.45 4.84
C HIS A 227 -22.56 -13.52 3.32
N ARG A 228 -22.05 -14.62 2.75
CA ARG A 228 -21.82 -14.78 1.32
C ARG A 228 -22.45 -16.08 0.85
N SER A 229 -23.59 -16.00 0.17
CA SER A 229 -24.36 -17.19 -0.21
C SER A 229 -23.56 -18.14 -1.10
N TRP A 230 -22.69 -17.62 -1.99
CA TRP A 230 -21.79 -18.39 -2.84
C TRP A 230 -20.65 -19.15 -2.11
N PHE A 231 -20.43 -18.90 -0.81
CA PHE A 231 -19.62 -19.78 0.05
C PHE A 231 -20.47 -20.45 1.15
N GLY A 232 -21.77 -20.18 1.13
CA GLY A 232 -22.82 -20.71 1.99
C GLY A 232 -23.70 -21.68 1.22
N GLU A 233 -25.00 -21.44 1.21
CA GLU A 233 -25.99 -22.35 0.61
C GLU A 233 -25.85 -22.55 -0.91
N ASP A 234 -25.28 -21.59 -1.63
CA ASP A 234 -25.13 -21.61 -3.09
C ASP A 234 -23.74 -22.09 -3.55
N VAL A 235 -22.92 -22.68 -2.66
CA VAL A 235 -21.57 -23.13 -3.05
C VAL A 235 -21.65 -24.26 -4.08
N ASP A 236 -20.88 -24.18 -5.16
CA ASP A 236 -20.93 -25.19 -6.22
C ASP A 236 -20.25 -26.51 -5.81
N VAL A 237 -19.13 -26.42 -5.09
CA VAL A 237 -18.37 -27.57 -4.60
C VAL A 237 -18.05 -27.43 -3.12
N ALA A 238 -18.69 -28.26 -2.29
CA ALA A 238 -18.43 -28.27 -0.85
C ALA A 238 -17.03 -28.84 -0.54
N THR A 239 -16.27 -28.15 0.32
CA THR A 239 -14.93 -28.56 0.77
C THR A 239 -14.84 -28.68 2.29
N ALA A 240 -13.89 -29.48 2.76
CA ALA A 240 -13.62 -29.62 4.18
C ALA A 240 -12.87 -28.38 4.72
N SER A 241 -13.08 -28.08 5.99
CA SER A 241 -12.32 -27.04 6.70
C SER A 241 -10.91 -27.53 7.10
N ALA A 242 -10.04 -26.59 7.45
CA ALA A 242 -8.71 -26.85 7.99
C ALA A 242 -8.60 -26.40 9.45
N ASP A 243 -7.96 -27.21 10.30
CA ASP A 243 -7.64 -26.85 11.68
C ASP A 243 -6.31 -26.10 11.73
N ALA A 244 -6.37 -24.83 12.11
CA ALA A 244 -5.24 -23.90 12.24
C ALA A 244 -4.81 -23.64 13.68
N SER A 245 -5.32 -24.40 14.66
CA SER A 245 -5.07 -24.18 16.08
C SER A 245 -3.60 -24.36 16.50
N ALA A 246 -2.78 -25.02 15.68
CA ALA A 246 -1.33 -25.09 15.86
C ALA A 246 -0.61 -23.74 15.69
N TYR A 247 -1.23 -22.78 15.00
CA TYR A 247 -0.66 -21.47 14.70
C TYR A 247 -1.48 -20.33 15.31
N ILE A 248 -2.82 -20.35 15.16
CA ILE A 248 -3.69 -19.34 15.74
C ILE A 248 -4.12 -19.79 17.14
N THR A 249 -3.38 -19.33 18.13
CA THR A 249 -3.69 -19.61 19.54
C THR A 249 -4.66 -18.60 20.17
N LYS A 250 -4.96 -17.49 19.48
CA LYS A 250 -5.91 -16.46 19.94
C LYS A 250 -6.87 -16.09 18.84
N TRP A 251 -8.09 -16.63 18.92
CA TRP A 251 -9.21 -16.24 18.07
C TRP A 251 -10.28 -15.48 18.87
N PRO A 252 -10.58 -14.22 18.53
CA PRO A 252 -11.58 -13.43 19.25
C PRO A 252 -13.01 -13.99 19.11
N ALA A 253 -13.78 -14.02 20.21
CA ALA A 253 -15.16 -14.51 20.20
C ALA A 253 -16.08 -13.72 19.25
N LEU A 254 -15.88 -12.40 19.12
CA LEU A 254 -16.64 -11.57 18.15
C LEU A 254 -16.36 -11.98 16.70
N LYS A 255 -15.15 -12.46 16.41
CA LYS A 255 -14.79 -12.98 15.08
C LYS A 255 -15.51 -14.31 14.82
N THR A 256 -15.62 -15.20 15.82
CA THR A 256 -16.47 -16.42 15.72
C THR A 256 -17.93 -16.08 15.54
N TYR A 257 -18.47 -15.10 16.27
CA TYR A 257 -19.84 -14.67 16.12
C TYR A 257 -20.13 -14.21 14.68
N PHE A 258 -19.25 -13.35 14.16
CA PHE A 258 -19.32 -12.84 12.80
C PHE A 258 -19.23 -13.98 11.77
N TRP A 259 -18.16 -14.75 11.77
CA TRP A 259 -17.91 -15.74 10.70
C TRP A 259 -18.67 -17.06 10.85
N GLY A 260 -19.01 -17.46 12.08
CA GLY A 260 -19.63 -18.77 12.35
C GLY A 260 -18.66 -19.92 12.58
N PHE A 261 -17.35 -19.66 12.57
CA PHE A 261 -16.30 -20.64 12.84
C PHE A 261 -15.15 -20.00 13.64
N ASP A 262 -14.23 -20.84 14.13
CA ASP A 262 -13.00 -20.43 14.80
C ASP A 262 -11.77 -21.07 14.15
N GLN A 263 -10.61 -20.96 14.80
CA GLN A 263 -9.34 -21.49 14.28
C GLN A 263 -9.36 -23.00 14.01
N HIS A 264 -10.28 -23.79 14.58
CA HIS A 264 -10.31 -25.24 14.38
C HIS A 264 -10.99 -25.65 13.08
N ALA A 265 -11.69 -24.73 12.42
CA ALA A 265 -12.49 -25.02 11.23
C ALA A 265 -12.42 -23.87 10.22
N LEU A 266 -11.21 -23.41 9.88
CA LEU A 266 -11.03 -22.39 8.86
C LEU A 266 -11.53 -22.91 7.50
N PRO A 267 -12.39 -22.17 6.79
CA PRO A 267 -12.90 -22.60 5.50
C PRO A 267 -11.82 -22.49 4.42
N ILE A 268 -11.82 -23.43 3.47
CA ILE A 268 -10.98 -23.41 2.28
C ILE A 268 -11.86 -22.96 1.11
N ASN A 269 -12.11 -21.66 1.05
CA ASN A 269 -13.04 -21.00 0.13
C ASN A 269 -12.29 -20.37 -1.06
N GLY A 270 -12.72 -20.64 -2.30
CA GLY A 270 -12.11 -20.06 -3.50
C GLY A 270 -13.10 -19.86 -4.63
N ARG A 271 -12.94 -18.76 -5.36
CA ARG A 271 -13.62 -18.50 -6.64
C ARG A 271 -12.72 -18.96 -7.78
N VAL A 272 -13.27 -19.74 -8.70
CA VAL A 272 -12.50 -20.35 -9.78
C VAL A 272 -13.01 -19.85 -11.12
N TRP A 273 -12.08 -19.51 -11.99
CA TRP A 273 -12.29 -19.36 -13.43
C TRP A 273 -11.43 -20.40 -14.13
N ALA A 274 -12.06 -21.38 -14.77
CA ALA A 274 -11.38 -22.52 -15.39
C ALA A 274 -11.64 -22.52 -16.90
N PRO A 275 -10.59 -22.59 -17.74
CA PRO A 275 -10.75 -22.73 -19.19
C PRO A 275 -11.63 -23.93 -19.53
N GLU A 276 -12.49 -23.79 -20.54
CA GLU A 276 -13.24 -24.91 -21.10
C GLU A 276 -12.36 -25.72 -22.07
N GLY A 277 -12.69 -27.00 -22.26
CA GLY A 277 -11.98 -27.90 -23.17
C GLY A 277 -11.31 -29.09 -22.47
N ALA A 278 -10.67 -29.95 -23.26
CA ALA A 278 -9.95 -31.11 -22.75
C ALA A 278 -8.49 -30.75 -22.41
N GLY A 279 -7.93 -31.41 -21.40
CA GLY A 279 -6.52 -31.28 -21.02
C GLY A 279 -6.31 -30.64 -19.65
N LYS A 280 -5.03 -30.65 -19.25
CA LYS A 280 -4.57 -30.02 -18.02
C LYS A 280 -4.09 -28.59 -18.30
N HIS A 281 -4.39 -27.69 -17.38
CA HIS A 281 -4.00 -26.29 -17.46
C HIS A 281 -3.11 -25.91 -16.27
N PRO A 282 -2.14 -24.99 -16.47
CA PRO A 282 -1.48 -24.32 -15.35
C PRO A 282 -2.50 -23.66 -14.43
N ILE A 283 -2.14 -23.46 -13.17
CA ILE A 283 -3.03 -22.86 -12.18
C ILE A 283 -2.38 -21.67 -11.47
N ALA A 284 -3.14 -20.59 -11.30
CA ALA A 284 -2.74 -19.38 -10.60
C ALA A 284 -3.68 -19.13 -9.40
N LEU A 285 -3.12 -19.07 -8.19
CA LEU A 285 -3.87 -18.69 -6.98
C LEU A 285 -3.63 -17.21 -6.69
N ILE A 286 -4.69 -16.44 -6.49
CA ILE A 286 -4.68 -15.01 -6.20
C ILE A 286 -5.14 -14.80 -4.75
N VAL A 287 -4.31 -14.20 -3.91
CA VAL A 287 -4.61 -13.94 -2.50
C VAL A 287 -4.58 -12.45 -2.18
N HIS A 288 -5.65 -11.98 -1.53
CA HIS A 288 -5.80 -10.58 -1.18
C HIS A 288 -5.01 -10.20 0.08
N GLY A 289 -4.85 -8.89 0.28
CA GLY A 289 -4.22 -8.31 1.46
C GLY A 289 -5.13 -8.18 2.67
N ASN A 290 -4.63 -7.55 3.73
CA ASN A 290 -5.46 -7.16 4.85
C ASN A 290 -6.27 -5.91 4.51
N HIS A 291 -7.58 -6.05 4.63
CA HIS A 291 -8.53 -4.95 4.60
C HIS A 291 -9.40 -5.03 5.87
N LEU A 292 -10.55 -4.35 5.91
CA LEU A 292 -11.59 -4.64 6.92
C LEU A 292 -12.24 -6.00 6.60
N MET A 293 -12.40 -6.87 7.59
CA MET A 293 -13.00 -8.20 7.38
C MET A 293 -14.48 -8.15 6.97
N GLU A 294 -15.16 -7.04 7.29
CA GLU A 294 -16.55 -6.75 6.95
C GLU A 294 -16.71 -6.28 5.49
N HIS A 295 -15.60 -6.03 4.79
CA HIS A 295 -15.54 -5.62 3.38
C HIS A 295 -14.75 -6.67 2.60
N PHE A 296 -15.46 -7.60 1.95
CA PHE A 296 -14.85 -8.79 1.37
C PHE A 296 -13.96 -8.49 0.16
N SER A 297 -12.75 -9.00 0.18
CA SER A 297 -11.69 -8.70 -0.81
C SER A 297 -11.57 -9.74 -1.94
N ASP A 298 -12.10 -10.95 -1.75
CA ASP A 298 -11.90 -12.11 -2.64
C ASP A 298 -12.48 -11.91 -4.04
N GLY A 299 -13.59 -11.19 -4.17
CA GLY A 299 -14.20 -10.89 -5.48
C GLY A 299 -13.43 -9.85 -6.31
N GLY A 300 -12.50 -9.12 -5.68
CA GLY A 300 -11.87 -7.95 -6.27
C GLY A 300 -10.90 -8.20 -7.43
N TYR A 301 -10.55 -9.47 -7.68
CA TYR A 301 -9.62 -9.91 -8.72
C TYR A 301 -10.29 -10.66 -9.86
N ALA A 302 -11.62 -10.59 -9.98
CA ALA A 302 -12.35 -11.25 -11.06
C ALA A 302 -11.80 -10.89 -12.44
N TYR A 303 -11.42 -9.63 -12.65
CA TYR A 303 -10.81 -9.17 -13.92
C TYR A 303 -9.54 -9.95 -14.30
N LEU A 304 -8.62 -10.19 -13.35
CA LEU A 304 -7.46 -11.05 -13.59
C LEU A 304 -7.87 -12.52 -13.72
N GLY A 305 -8.83 -12.99 -12.93
CA GLY A 305 -9.31 -14.37 -12.97
C GLY A 305 -9.86 -14.75 -14.34
N GLU A 306 -10.75 -13.92 -14.88
CA GLU A 306 -11.36 -14.07 -16.21
C GLU A 306 -10.31 -13.95 -17.31
N LEU A 307 -9.42 -12.96 -17.24
CA LEU A 307 -8.35 -12.78 -18.22
C LEU A 307 -7.44 -14.01 -18.29
N LEU A 308 -6.93 -14.48 -17.15
CA LEU A 308 -6.03 -15.63 -17.10
C LEU A 308 -6.71 -16.91 -17.59
N ALA A 309 -7.98 -17.12 -17.23
CA ALA A 309 -8.78 -18.25 -17.72
C ALA A 309 -8.97 -18.20 -19.24
N SER A 310 -9.23 -17.01 -19.81
CA SER A 310 -9.34 -16.86 -21.27
C SER A 310 -8.03 -17.15 -22.01
N HIS A 311 -6.88 -17.03 -21.35
CA HIS A 311 -5.56 -17.41 -21.88
C HIS A 311 -5.18 -18.87 -21.58
N GLY A 312 -6.05 -19.66 -20.95
CA GLY A 312 -5.82 -21.08 -20.71
C GLY A 312 -5.15 -21.41 -19.37
N ILE A 313 -5.21 -20.51 -18.38
CA ILE A 313 -4.70 -20.71 -17.02
C ILE A 313 -5.90 -20.79 -16.06
N ILE A 314 -6.01 -21.85 -15.25
CA ILE A 314 -7.03 -21.90 -14.20
C ILE A 314 -6.69 -20.84 -13.15
N ALA A 315 -7.58 -19.89 -12.90
CA ALA A 315 -7.38 -18.85 -11.90
C ALA A 315 -8.27 -19.10 -10.68
N VAL A 316 -7.71 -18.93 -9.48
CA VAL A 316 -8.42 -19.12 -8.22
C VAL A 316 -8.20 -17.91 -7.32
N SER A 317 -9.24 -17.10 -7.08
CA SER A 317 -9.19 -16.06 -6.06
C SER A 317 -9.55 -16.66 -4.70
N VAL A 318 -8.59 -16.63 -3.78
CA VAL A 318 -8.66 -17.26 -2.45
C VAL A 318 -9.27 -16.30 -1.42
N ASP A 319 -10.16 -16.83 -0.60
CA ASP A 319 -10.79 -16.09 0.50
C ASP A 319 -9.98 -16.23 1.80
N GLU A 320 -9.38 -15.11 2.23
CA GLU A 320 -8.73 -14.99 3.54
C GLU A 320 -9.33 -13.86 4.38
N ASN A 321 -10.57 -13.45 4.10
CA ASN A 321 -11.19 -12.31 4.78
C ASN A 321 -11.29 -12.53 6.30
N PHE A 322 -11.37 -13.78 6.75
CA PHE A 322 -11.37 -14.11 8.17
C PHE A 322 -10.04 -13.80 8.88
N LEU A 323 -8.92 -13.67 8.15
CA LEU A 323 -7.62 -13.21 8.64
C LEU A 323 -7.44 -11.69 8.59
N ASN A 324 -8.41 -10.95 8.05
CA ASN A 324 -8.39 -9.50 8.02
C ASN A 324 -8.65 -8.88 9.40
N TYR A 325 -8.17 -7.66 9.55
CA TYR A 325 -8.40 -6.81 10.70
C TYR A 325 -9.86 -6.38 10.78
N SER A 326 -10.36 -6.24 12.00
CA SER A 326 -11.63 -5.58 12.33
C SER A 326 -11.41 -4.62 13.48
N VAL A 327 -12.14 -3.52 13.50
CA VAL A 327 -12.16 -2.60 14.65
C VAL A 327 -12.61 -3.31 15.92
N TRP A 328 -13.52 -4.28 15.78
CA TRP A 328 -14.20 -4.93 16.88
C TRP A 328 -13.44 -6.13 17.43
N SER A 329 -12.75 -6.87 16.55
CA SER A 329 -12.05 -8.10 16.93
C SER A 329 -10.54 -8.02 16.79
N GLY A 330 -9.99 -6.97 16.18
CA GLY A 330 -8.57 -6.91 15.82
C GLY A 330 -8.20 -7.93 14.74
N ILE A 331 -6.90 -8.20 14.65
CA ILE A 331 -6.30 -9.17 13.72
C ILE A 331 -5.91 -10.46 14.48
N PRO A 332 -6.13 -11.66 13.93
CA PRO A 332 -5.65 -12.91 14.53
C PRO A 332 -4.12 -12.91 14.70
N ASN A 333 -3.61 -13.62 15.71
CA ASN A 333 -2.16 -13.74 15.88
C ASN A 333 -1.53 -14.61 14.79
N HIS A 334 -0.26 -14.33 14.46
CA HIS A 334 0.48 -14.99 13.37
C HIS A 334 -0.18 -14.89 11.98
N ASP A 335 -1.00 -13.87 11.73
CA ASP A 335 -1.75 -13.71 10.47
C ASP A 335 -0.86 -13.87 9.22
N MET A 336 0.33 -13.26 9.21
CA MET A 336 1.30 -13.37 8.11
C MET A 336 1.62 -14.83 7.72
N LYS A 337 1.97 -15.64 8.73
CA LYS A 337 2.33 -17.05 8.52
C LYS A 337 1.09 -17.87 8.18
N MET A 338 -0.05 -17.52 8.77
CA MET A 338 -1.32 -18.17 8.51
C MET A 338 -1.81 -18.01 7.08
N ARG A 339 -1.66 -16.83 6.49
CA ARG A 339 -2.03 -16.61 5.08
C ARG A 339 -1.24 -17.53 4.14
N ALA A 340 0.08 -17.60 4.33
CA ALA A 340 0.92 -18.52 3.57
C ALA A 340 0.52 -20.00 3.78
N TRP A 341 0.21 -20.39 5.01
CA TRP A 341 -0.24 -21.74 5.33
C TRP A 341 -1.59 -22.09 4.69
N VAL A 342 -2.57 -21.18 4.76
CA VAL A 342 -3.89 -21.35 4.13
C VAL A 342 -3.72 -21.53 2.63
N LEU A 343 -2.86 -20.75 1.98
CA LEU A 343 -2.57 -20.90 0.56
C LEU A 343 -2.03 -22.30 0.21
N LEU A 344 -1.16 -22.88 1.04
CA LEU A 344 -0.69 -24.26 0.87
C LEU A 344 -1.82 -25.29 1.11
N LYS A 345 -2.76 -25.02 2.03
CA LYS A 345 -3.98 -25.84 2.19
C LYS A 345 -4.90 -25.78 0.98
N HIS A 346 -5.00 -24.63 0.31
CA HIS A 346 -5.70 -24.52 -0.96
C HIS A 346 -5.10 -25.44 -2.02
N LEU A 347 -3.78 -25.53 -2.12
CA LEU A 347 -3.12 -26.45 -3.05
C LEU A 347 -3.44 -27.93 -2.74
N GLN A 348 -3.42 -28.33 -1.46
CA GLN A 348 -3.83 -29.69 -1.06
C GLN A 348 -5.32 -29.98 -1.35
N GLN A 349 -6.19 -28.98 -1.17
CA GLN A 349 -7.62 -29.11 -1.48
C GLN A 349 -7.84 -29.22 -2.99
N LEU A 350 -7.10 -28.45 -3.79
CA LEU A 350 -7.15 -28.50 -5.25
C LEU A 350 -6.63 -29.84 -5.78
N GLN A 351 -5.61 -30.45 -5.18
CA GLN A 351 -5.18 -31.81 -5.52
C GLN A 351 -6.31 -32.81 -5.31
N ARG A 352 -7.01 -32.74 -4.16
CA ARG A 352 -8.18 -33.59 -3.87
C ARG A 352 -9.32 -33.39 -4.87
N LEU A 353 -9.63 -32.14 -5.24
CA LEU A 353 -10.64 -31.85 -6.27
C LEU A 353 -10.22 -32.41 -7.63
N ASN A 354 -8.95 -32.26 -8.00
CA ASN A 354 -8.41 -32.78 -9.25
C ASN A 354 -8.38 -34.32 -9.32
N GLU A 355 -8.23 -35.01 -8.18
CA GLU A 355 -8.26 -36.48 -8.09
C GLU A 355 -9.68 -37.06 -8.06
N GLY A 356 -10.67 -36.28 -7.58
CA GLY A 356 -12.08 -36.67 -7.57
C GLY A 356 -12.69 -36.76 -8.98
N THR A 357 -13.89 -37.34 -9.08
CA THR A 357 -14.61 -37.52 -10.37
C THR A 357 -15.80 -36.58 -10.55
N ASP A 358 -16.38 -36.08 -9.46
CA ASP A 358 -17.69 -35.41 -9.47
C ASP A 358 -17.56 -33.91 -9.17
N ASN A 359 -16.62 -33.24 -9.85
CA ASN A 359 -16.47 -31.78 -9.76
C ASN A 359 -15.80 -31.19 -11.02
N PRO A 360 -15.92 -29.89 -11.27
CA PRO A 360 -15.40 -29.25 -12.50
C PRO A 360 -13.88 -29.30 -12.69
N LEU A 361 -13.09 -29.59 -11.64
CA LEU A 361 -11.62 -29.64 -11.69
C LEU A 361 -11.04 -31.05 -11.86
N ALA A 362 -11.89 -32.08 -11.93
CA ALA A 362 -11.47 -33.47 -12.09
C ALA A 362 -10.49 -33.65 -13.27
N GLY A 363 -9.24 -33.97 -12.97
CA GLY A 363 -8.17 -34.18 -13.95
C GLY A 363 -7.75 -32.94 -14.77
N ARG A 364 -8.14 -31.73 -14.38
CA ARG A 364 -7.94 -30.49 -15.16
C ARG A 364 -6.69 -29.69 -14.80
N ILE A 365 -6.02 -29.98 -13.67
CA ILE A 365 -4.94 -29.14 -13.14
C ILE A 365 -3.56 -29.74 -13.45
N ASP A 366 -2.65 -28.91 -13.97
CA ASP A 366 -1.21 -29.20 -14.02
C ASP A 366 -0.49 -28.63 -12.77
N PHE A 367 -0.28 -29.48 -11.76
CA PHE A 367 0.49 -29.11 -10.57
C PHE A 367 1.99 -28.93 -10.83
N GLY A 368 2.50 -29.29 -12.02
CA GLY A 368 3.85 -28.96 -12.47
C GLY A 368 4.03 -27.50 -12.88
N SER A 369 2.94 -26.72 -12.97
CA SER A 369 2.95 -25.34 -13.44
C SER A 369 2.01 -24.47 -12.58
N VAL A 370 2.46 -24.12 -11.38
CA VAL A 370 1.71 -23.29 -10.42
C VAL A 370 2.27 -21.87 -10.35
N ALA A 371 1.37 -20.88 -10.36
CA ALA A 371 1.66 -19.50 -9.99
C ALA A 371 0.94 -19.08 -8.71
N LEU A 372 1.59 -18.24 -7.92
CA LEU A 372 1.01 -17.60 -6.75
C LEU A 372 1.06 -16.07 -6.93
N ILE A 373 -0.10 -15.42 -6.84
CA ILE A 373 -0.28 -13.98 -6.99
C ILE A 373 -0.81 -13.43 -5.67
N GLY A 374 -0.19 -12.40 -5.13
CA GLY A 374 -0.59 -11.86 -3.83
C GLY A 374 -0.55 -10.33 -3.79
N HIS A 375 -1.55 -9.71 -3.15
CA HIS A 375 -1.59 -8.27 -2.94
C HIS A 375 -1.31 -7.91 -1.48
N SER A 376 -0.45 -6.91 -1.20
CA SER A 376 -0.20 -6.41 0.15
C SER A 376 0.33 -7.52 1.07
N ARG A 377 -0.35 -7.79 2.18
CA ARG A 377 -0.06 -8.96 3.04
C ARG A 377 -0.14 -10.29 2.30
N GLY A 378 -1.01 -10.42 1.30
CA GLY A 378 -1.07 -11.56 0.40
C GLY A 378 0.19 -11.69 -0.46
N GLY A 379 0.80 -10.57 -0.87
CA GLY A 379 2.08 -10.53 -1.58
C GLY A 379 3.24 -11.07 -0.74
N GLN A 380 3.23 -10.82 0.57
CA GLN A 380 4.15 -11.48 1.50
C GLN A 380 3.84 -12.98 1.65
N ALA A 381 2.55 -13.34 1.73
CA ALA A 381 2.11 -14.71 1.91
C ALA A 381 2.54 -15.62 0.74
N VAL A 382 2.40 -15.17 -0.51
CA VAL A 382 2.83 -15.95 -1.69
C VAL A 382 4.34 -16.16 -1.71
N ALA A 383 5.13 -15.17 -1.28
CA ALA A 383 6.58 -15.31 -1.17
C ALA A 383 6.97 -16.33 -0.07
N MET A 384 6.27 -16.32 1.05
CA MET A 384 6.47 -17.30 2.13
C MET A 384 6.02 -18.72 1.73
N ALA A 385 4.93 -18.84 0.96
CA ALA A 385 4.44 -20.12 0.46
C ALA A 385 5.37 -20.73 -0.61
N ALA A 386 5.96 -19.91 -1.47
CA ALA A 386 6.99 -20.35 -2.41
C ALA A 386 8.31 -20.76 -1.71
N ASP A 387 8.52 -20.32 -0.47
CA ASP A 387 9.64 -20.68 0.41
C ASP A 387 9.22 -21.69 1.50
N ALA A 388 8.19 -22.52 1.23
CA ALA A 388 7.55 -23.37 2.22
C ALA A 388 8.52 -24.27 3.00
N ASP A 389 9.55 -24.81 2.36
CA ASP A 389 10.55 -25.67 3.00
C ASP A 389 11.31 -24.96 4.13
N ARG A 390 11.47 -23.64 4.08
CA ARG A 390 12.07 -22.87 5.18
C ARG A 390 11.05 -22.51 6.26
N TRP A 391 9.79 -22.32 5.91
CA TRP A 391 8.75 -21.82 6.83
C TRP A 391 7.96 -22.91 7.56
N PHE A 392 7.75 -24.04 6.91
CA PHE A 392 6.78 -25.08 7.30
C PHE A 392 7.36 -26.50 7.33
N LYS A 393 8.68 -26.65 7.29
CA LYS A 393 9.38 -27.96 7.27
C LYS A 393 8.88 -29.00 8.28
N GLU A 394 8.52 -28.54 9.47
CA GLU A 394 8.12 -29.39 10.60
C GLU A 394 6.60 -29.66 10.61
N ASP A 395 5.82 -28.99 9.79
CA ASP A 395 4.36 -29.12 9.73
C ASP A 395 3.94 -30.28 8.80
N ARG A 396 3.73 -31.44 9.40
CA ARG A 396 3.24 -32.65 8.72
C ARG A 396 1.83 -32.51 8.15
N SER A 397 1.06 -31.52 8.56
CA SER A 397 -0.25 -31.29 7.97
C SER A 397 -0.13 -30.84 6.50
N LEU A 398 1.04 -30.34 6.08
CA LEU A 398 1.33 -29.89 4.72
C LEU A 398 2.03 -30.96 3.85
N ASP A 399 2.19 -32.19 4.34
CA ASP A 399 2.69 -33.33 3.55
C ASP A 399 1.79 -33.56 2.30
N GLY A 400 2.34 -34.10 1.20
CA GLY A 400 1.59 -34.38 -0.04
C GLY A 400 1.66 -33.30 -1.13
N LEU A 401 2.46 -32.25 -0.91
CA LEU A 401 2.68 -31.17 -1.88
C LEU A 401 3.90 -31.41 -2.80
N GLU A 402 4.51 -32.60 -2.80
CA GLU A 402 5.75 -32.89 -3.54
C GLU A 402 5.59 -32.75 -5.06
N ALA A 403 4.37 -33.02 -5.55
CA ALA A 403 3.98 -32.88 -6.95
C ALA A 403 3.75 -31.43 -7.37
N VAL A 404 3.60 -30.50 -6.41
CA VAL A 404 3.37 -29.08 -6.69
C VAL A 404 4.69 -28.39 -7.01
N LYS A 405 4.76 -27.74 -8.17
CA LYS A 405 5.89 -26.92 -8.61
C LYS A 405 5.43 -25.49 -8.82
N ILE A 406 5.72 -24.65 -7.83
CA ILE A 406 5.52 -23.20 -7.92
C ILE A 406 6.62 -22.66 -8.85
N LYS A 407 6.23 -22.24 -10.06
CA LYS A 407 7.15 -21.70 -11.09
C LYS A 407 7.22 -20.18 -11.06
N SER A 408 6.15 -19.52 -10.62
CA SER A 408 6.00 -18.07 -10.73
C SER A 408 5.35 -17.47 -9.49
N VAL A 409 5.92 -16.37 -8.99
CA VAL A 409 5.39 -15.58 -7.88
C VAL A 409 5.15 -14.16 -8.36
N VAL A 410 3.96 -13.61 -8.12
CA VAL A 410 3.59 -12.23 -8.45
C VAL A 410 3.17 -11.51 -7.17
N ALA A 411 3.83 -10.40 -6.85
CA ALA A 411 3.61 -9.62 -5.66
C ALA A 411 3.13 -8.20 -6.02
N ILE A 412 1.83 -7.96 -5.88
CA ILE A 412 1.22 -6.64 -6.06
C ILE A 412 1.32 -5.89 -4.72
N ALA A 413 1.89 -4.69 -4.73
CA ALA A 413 2.12 -3.80 -3.60
C ALA A 413 2.39 -4.53 -2.27
N PRO A 414 3.35 -5.47 -2.20
CA PRO A 414 3.42 -6.43 -1.12
C PRO A 414 3.89 -5.79 0.19
N THR A 415 3.52 -6.39 1.34
CA THR A 415 4.31 -6.17 2.56
C THR A 415 5.58 -7.02 2.53
N ASP A 416 6.59 -6.65 3.31
CA ASP A 416 7.78 -7.49 3.52
C ASP A 416 8.35 -7.34 4.93
N LYS A 417 7.52 -7.69 5.93
CA LYS A 417 7.91 -7.63 7.34
C LYS A 417 8.65 -8.89 7.76
N ARG A 418 9.64 -8.76 8.65
CA ARG A 418 10.27 -9.93 9.29
C ARG A 418 9.24 -10.66 10.18
N VAL A 419 9.13 -11.97 10.00
CA VAL A 419 8.27 -12.87 10.79
C VAL A 419 9.14 -13.99 11.33
N ASP A 420 9.01 -14.33 12.62
CA ASP A 420 9.92 -15.28 13.29
C ASP A 420 11.41 -14.94 13.06
N GLU A 421 11.75 -13.65 13.09
CA GLU A 421 13.11 -13.10 12.81
C GLU A 421 13.68 -13.40 11.41
N ARG A 422 12.86 -13.85 10.46
CA ARG A 422 13.30 -14.18 9.09
C ARG A 422 12.43 -13.50 8.04
N SER A 423 12.94 -13.49 6.81
CA SER A 423 12.24 -13.06 5.60
C SER A 423 12.23 -14.19 4.58
N ALA A 424 11.23 -14.20 3.71
CA ALA A 424 11.14 -15.16 2.62
C ALA A 424 12.32 -14.97 1.65
N ARG A 425 12.82 -16.09 1.12
CA ARG A 425 13.86 -16.13 0.09
C ARG A 425 13.38 -17.02 -1.04
N LEU A 426 13.29 -16.45 -2.23
CA LEU A 426 12.81 -17.16 -3.41
C LEU A 426 14.01 -17.73 -4.16
N ALA A 427 13.98 -19.03 -4.43
CA ALA A 427 15.04 -19.72 -5.14
C ALA A 427 14.44 -20.59 -6.26
N GLY A 428 14.92 -20.41 -7.49
CA GLY A 428 14.48 -21.23 -8.61
C GLY A 428 13.03 -20.97 -9.07
N VAL A 429 12.51 -19.76 -8.86
CA VAL A 429 11.18 -19.33 -9.32
C VAL A 429 11.28 -18.02 -10.08
N ASN A 430 10.34 -17.77 -11.02
CA ASN A 430 10.17 -16.44 -11.60
C ASN A 430 9.50 -15.52 -10.57
N TYR A 431 9.85 -14.24 -10.59
CA TYR A 431 9.28 -13.25 -9.67
C TYR A 431 8.87 -11.96 -10.39
N LEU A 432 7.67 -11.46 -10.12
CA LEU A 432 7.20 -10.15 -10.57
C LEU A 432 6.72 -9.35 -9.36
N THR A 433 7.06 -8.07 -9.28
CA THR A 433 6.40 -7.13 -8.36
C THR A 433 5.89 -5.88 -9.05
N LEU A 434 4.70 -5.44 -8.68
CA LEU A 434 4.08 -4.19 -9.13
C LEU A 434 3.76 -3.33 -7.91
N GLN A 435 4.12 -2.04 -7.88
CA GLN A 435 3.71 -1.15 -6.79
C GLN A 435 3.54 0.29 -7.26
N GLY A 436 2.56 0.98 -6.69
CA GLY A 436 2.32 2.40 -6.95
C GLY A 436 3.15 3.31 -6.05
N ALA A 437 3.62 4.44 -6.58
CA ALA A 437 4.35 5.43 -5.79
C ALA A 437 3.45 6.23 -4.84
N ARG A 438 2.14 6.28 -5.13
CA ARG A 438 1.09 6.91 -4.31
C ARG A 438 0.39 5.93 -3.37
N ASP A 439 0.98 4.77 -3.13
CA ASP A 439 0.52 3.79 -2.17
C ASP A 439 0.60 4.38 -0.74
N ALA A 440 -0.56 4.74 -0.18
CA ALA A 440 -0.61 5.32 1.17
C ALA A 440 -0.77 4.27 2.28
N ASP A 441 -0.99 2.99 1.97
CA ASP A 441 -1.05 1.90 2.97
C ASP A 441 0.34 1.29 3.18
N VAL A 442 1.01 0.92 2.10
CA VAL A 442 2.39 0.42 2.03
C VAL A 442 3.24 1.44 1.26
N ASN A 443 3.57 2.55 1.91
CA ASN A 443 4.27 3.68 1.30
C ASN A 443 5.76 3.46 1.00
N ASN A 444 6.30 2.27 1.24
CA ASN A 444 7.67 1.91 0.85
C ASN A 444 7.61 0.81 -0.21
N PHE A 445 8.50 0.84 -1.21
CA PHE A 445 8.55 -0.20 -2.25
C PHE A 445 9.11 -1.53 -1.72
N TYR A 446 8.35 -2.24 -0.90
CA TYR A 446 8.78 -3.48 -0.23
C TYR A 446 8.93 -4.66 -1.18
N GLY A 447 8.26 -4.64 -2.33
CA GLY A 447 8.45 -5.65 -3.38
C GLY A 447 9.88 -5.72 -3.90
N ASP A 448 10.61 -4.60 -3.87
CA ASP A 448 12.01 -4.50 -4.27
C ASP A 448 12.94 -5.33 -3.35
N ARG A 449 12.57 -5.46 -2.08
CA ARG A 449 13.32 -6.30 -1.11
C ARG A 449 13.18 -7.78 -1.42
N GLN A 450 11.98 -8.20 -1.83
CA GLN A 450 11.72 -9.57 -2.27
C GLN A 450 12.40 -9.86 -3.61
N TYR A 451 12.41 -8.89 -4.54
CA TYR A 451 13.19 -8.95 -5.79
C TYR A 451 14.67 -9.20 -5.52
N GLY A 452 15.29 -8.42 -4.62
CA GLY A 452 16.70 -8.56 -4.25
C GLY A 452 17.03 -9.91 -3.59
N ARG A 453 16.07 -10.53 -2.90
CA ARG A 453 16.22 -11.87 -2.27
C ARG A 453 15.78 -13.03 -3.17
N THR A 454 15.48 -12.77 -4.43
CA THR A 454 15.16 -13.79 -5.42
C THR A 454 16.42 -14.21 -6.18
N SER A 455 16.70 -15.50 -6.22
CA SER A 455 17.92 -16.08 -6.79
C SER A 455 17.64 -17.26 -7.73
N PHE A 456 18.53 -17.48 -8.68
CA PHE A 456 18.43 -18.57 -9.67
C PHE A 456 19.57 -19.57 -9.45
N SER A 457 19.26 -20.86 -9.34
CA SER A 457 20.25 -21.92 -9.07
C SER A 457 20.64 -22.70 -10.33
N MET A 458 20.84 -22.02 -11.46
CA MET A 458 21.25 -22.58 -12.77
C MET A 458 20.16 -23.15 -13.69
N SER A 459 18.94 -22.61 -13.66
CA SER A 459 17.91 -22.93 -14.65
C SER A 459 17.82 -21.85 -15.73
N ALA A 460 18.21 -22.18 -16.96
CA ALA A 460 18.02 -21.31 -18.10
C ALA A 460 16.54 -20.91 -18.24
N GLY A 461 16.29 -19.62 -18.46
CA GLY A 461 14.96 -19.10 -18.75
C GLY A 461 14.09 -18.70 -17.55
N LEU A 462 14.62 -18.64 -16.32
CA LEU A 462 13.94 -17.91 -15.25
C LEU A 462 14.32 -16.44 -15.25
N PHE A 463 13.39 -15.57 -14.83
CA PHE A 463 13.65 -14.14 -14.66
C PHE A 463 12.85 -13.54 -13.50
N LYS A 464 13.32 -12.38 -13.04
CA LYS A 464 12.64 -11.53 -12.07
C LYS A 464 12.46 -10.13 -12.65
N ALA A 465 11.35 -9.48 -12.32
CA ALA A 465 11.03 -8.15 -12.76
C ALA A 465 10.34 -7.33 -11.65
N ALA A 466 10.49 -6.01 -11.70
CA ALA A 466 9.80 -5.08 -10.83
C ALA A 466 9.28 -3.89 -11.63
N LEU A 467 8.10 -3.37 -11.29
CA LEU A 467 7.54 -2.15 -11.86
C LEU A 467 7.04 -1.22 -10.75
N TYR A 468 7.57 -0.01 -10.74
CA TYR A 468 7.14 1.09 -9.88
C TYR A 468 6.37 2.11 -10.73
N ILE A 469 5.14 2.43 -10.31
CA ILE A 469 4.16 3.18 -11.13
C ILE A 469 3.86 4.51 -10.45
N ALA A 470 4.20 5.63 -11.07
CA ALA A 470 4.19 6.95 -10.43
C ALA A 470 2.82 7.35 -9.87
N ASP A 471 1.73 7.14 -10.61
CA ASP A 471 0.40 7.64 -10.22
C ASP A 471 -0.58 6.56 -9.71
N ALA A 472 -0.09 5.35 -9.44
CA ALA A 472 -0.89 4.27 -8.85
C ALA A 472 -0.89 4.33 -7.32
N ASN A 473 -2.00 3.92 -6.70
CA ASN A 473 -2.15 3.78 -5.24
C ASN A 473 -2.15 2.29 -4.81
N HIS A 474 -2.36 2.01 -3.52
CA HIS A 474 -2.48 0.63 -3.02
C HIS A 474 -3.75 -0.05 -3.53
N SER A 475 -4.88 0.64 -3.38
CA SER A 475 -6.18 -0.03 -3.34
C SER A 475 -6.76 -0.40 -4.70
N GLN A 476 -6.50 0.38 -5.76
CA GLN A 476 -7.24 0.26 -7.01
C GLN A 476 -6.93 -1.01 -7.82
N PHE A 477 -5.87 -1.76 -7.47
CA PHE A 477 -5.63 -3.12 -7.98
C PHE A 477 -6.75 -4.09 -7.59
N ASN A 478 -7.51 -3.81 -6.53
CA ASN A 478 -8.67 -4.60 -6.13
C ASN A 478 -9.94 -3.77 -6.36
N THR A 479 -10.89 -4.29 -7.14
CA THR A 479 -12.10 -3.53 -7.51
C THR A 479 -13.00 -3.19 -6.31
N ALA A 480 -12.86 -3.89 -5.18
CA ALA A 480 -13.69 -3.68 -3.98
C ALA A 480 -13.15 -2.61 -3.02
N TRP A 481 -11.89 -2.20 -3.12
CA TRP A 481 -11.25 -1.33 -2.13
C TRP A 481 -11.36 0.17 -2.46
N GLY A 482 -11.51 0.51 -3.74
CA GLY A 482 -11.71 1.89 -4.19
C GLY A 482 -10.43 2.75 -4.15
N LYS A 483 -10.59 4.07 -3.97
CA LYS A 483 -9.49 5.06 -4.09
C LYS A 483 -8.85 5.48 -2.76
N MET A 484 -9.34 5.00 -1.63
CA MET A 484 -8.87 5.42 -0.31
C MET A 484 -8.09 4.29 0.33
N ASP A 485 -6.77 4.42 0.37
CA ASP A 485 -5.86 3.50 1.06
C ASP A 485 -5.97 3.58 2.59
N GLU A 486 -6.82 4.48 3.09
CA GLU A 486 -7.17 4.62 4.49
C GLU A 486 -8.68 4.66 4.68
N ARG A 487 -9.14 3.99 5.74
CA ARG A 487 -10.53 4.05 6.17
C ARG A 487 -10.93 5.43 6.68
N LEU A 488 -12.24 5.67 6.73
CA LEU A 488 -12.78 6.89 7.31
C LEU A 488 -12.51 6.97 8.82
N PRO A 489 -12.31 8.20 9.36
CA PRO A 489 -12.21 9.47 8.63
C PRO A 489 -10.82 9.75 8.04
N GLY A 490 -9.79 8.95 8.35
CA GLY A 490 -8.41 9.18 7.91
C GLY A 490 -8.28 9.35 6.39
N GLY A 491 -9.00 8.53 5.62
CA GLY A 491 -9.08 8.61 4.15
C GLY A 491 -9.54 9.95 3.59
N LEU A 492 -10.26 10.78 4.36
CA LEU A 492 -10.69 12.11 3.93
C LEU A 492 -9.53 13.11 3.78
N PHE A 493 -8.39 12.82 4.41
CA PHE A 493 -7.21 13.68 4.39
C PHE A 493 -6.17 13.22 3.37
N LEU A 494 -6.42 12.13 2.64
CA LEU A 494 -5.57 11.69 1.55
C LEU A 494 -5.72 12.63 0.34
N ASN A 495 -4.59 13.03 -0.24
CA ASN A 495 -4.55 13.65 -1.55
C ASN A 495 -4.80 12.58 -2.61
N ARG A 496 -5.79 12.79 -3.46
CA ARG A 496 -6.19 11.87 -4.54
C ARG A 496 -6.01 12.49 -5.93
N ASP A 497 -5.47 13.71 -5.99
CA ASP A 497 -5.31 14.45 -7.23
C ASP A 497 -4.12 13.90 -8.02
N GLY A 498 -4.32 13.67 -9.32
CA GLY A 498 -3.31 13.11 -10.21
C GLY A 498 -3.08 11.60 -10.05
N MET A 499 -3.96 10.87 -9.35
CA MET A 499 -3.94 9.40 -9.38
C MET A 499 -4.54 8.88 -10.69
N LEU A 500 -4.02 7.74 -11.17
CA LEU A 500 -4.67 6.95 -12.22
C LEU A 500 -6.12 6.62 -11.82
N LYS A 501 -7.00 6.49 -12.82
CA LYS A 501 -8.30 5.87 -12.59
C LYS A 501 -8.11 4.39 -12.28
N GLY A 502 -9.11 3.80 -11.62
CA GLY A 502 -8.99 2.42 -11.14
C GLY A 502 -8.92 1.39 -12.27
N ASP A 503 -9.62 1.64 -13.38
CA ASP A 503 -9.51 0.85 -14.61
C ASP A 503 -8.13 0.97 -15.25
N GLU A 504 -7.58 2.19 -15.40
CA GLU A 504 -6.22 2.41 -15.90
C GLU A 504 -5.16 1.68 -15.05
N GLN A 505 -5.26 1.77 -13.72
CA GLN A 505 -4.34 1.04 -12.83
C GLN A 505 -4.47 -0.49 -12.95
N ARG A 506 -5.69 -1.01 -13.17
CA ARG A 506 -5.91 -2.44 -13.38
C ARG A 506 -5.45 -2.91 -14.76
N GLU A 507 -5.53 -2.07 -15.79
CA GLU A 507 -4.99 -2.37 -17.12
C GLU A 507 -3.48 -2.64 -17.05
N ILE A 508 -2.73 -1.86 -16.25
CA ILE A 508 -1.30 -2.13 -15.99
C ILE A 508 -1.12 -3.53 -15.38
N ALA A 509 -1.96 -3.90 -14.40
CA ALA A 509 -1.91 -5.23 -13.79
C ALA A 509 -2.28 -6.33 -14.80
N GLU A 510 -3.31 -6.14 -15.63
CA GLU A 510 -3.68 -7.09 -16.68
C GLU A 510 -2.53 -7.31 -17.66
N VAL A 511 -1.91 -6.24 -18.17
CA VAL A 511 -0.77 -6.32 -19.10
C VAL A 511 0.39 -7.07 -18.46
N TYR A 512 0.88 -6.63 -17.30
CA TYR A 512 2.08 -7.20 -16.68
C TYR A 512 1.86 -8.61 -16.15
N VAL A 513 0.75 -8.87 -15.44
CA VAL A 513 0.48 -10.19 -14.86
C VAL A 513 0.21 -11.22 -15.96
N SER A 514 -0.61 -10.87 -16.97
CA SER A 514 -0.89 -11.78 -18.09
C SER A 514 0.37 -12.07 -18.91
N ALA A 515 1.12 -11.03 -19.31
CA ALA A 515 2.37 -11.22 -20.06
C ALA A 515 3.37 -12.11 -19.29
N PHE A 516 3.50 -11.90 -17.98
CA PHE A 516 4.41 -12.64 -17.14
C PHE A 516 4.03 -14.12 -17.05
N LEU A 517 2.75 -14.43 -16.83
CA LEU A 517 2.29 -15.81 -16.74
C LEU A 517 2.26 -16.50 -18.11
N GLN A 518 1.99 -15.77 -19.19
CA GLN A 518 2.15 -16.30 -20.55
C GLN A 518 3.62 -16.64 -20.85
N ALA A 519 4.56 -15.79 -20.45
CA ALA A 519 6.00 -16.03 -20.64
C ALA A 519 6.57 -17.16 -19.77
N THR A 520 5.99 -17.40 -18.59
CA THR A 520 6.55 -18.33 -17.58
C THR A 520 5.81 -19.65 -17.47
N LEU A 521 4.53 -19.71 -17.86
CA LEU A 521 3.69 -20.91 -17.78
C LEU A 521 3.21 -21.44 -19.12
N LEU A 522 3.07 -20.58 -20.15
CA LEU A 522 2.50 -20.95 -21.46
C LEU A 522 3.51 -20.95 -22.61
N ASP A 523 4.80 -20.93 -22.30
CA ASP A 523 5.89 -20.97 -23.29
C ASP A 523 5.77 -19.88 -24.37
N LYS A 524 5.41 -18.66 -23.96
CA LYS A 524 5.42 -17.45 -24.82
C LYS A 524 6.56 -16.51 -24.44
N PRO A 525 7.84 -16.90 -24.63
CA PRO A 525 8.99 -16.15 -24.15
C PRO A 525 9.13 -14.76 -24.79
N GLY A 526 8.49 -14.49 -25.94
CA GLY A 526 8.51 -13.17 -26.57
C GLY A 526 7.93 -12.04 -25.70
N TYR A 527 7.07 -12.35 -24.72
CA TYR A 527 6.61 -11.35 -23.76
C TYR A 527 7.70 -10.89 -22.78
N ARG A 528 8.86 -11.55 -22.71
CA ARG A 528 9.99 -11.13 -21.84
C ARG A 528 10.52 -9.75 -22.22
N THR A 529 10.43 -9.37 -23.49
CA THR A 529 10.84 -8.06 -24.00
C THR A 529 10.16 -6.91 -23.26
N LEU A 530 8.89 -7.06 -22.87
CA LEU A 530 8.17 -6.07 -22.05
C LEU A 530 8.87 -5.79 -20.71
N PHE A 531 9.45 -6.81 -20.09
CA PHE A 531 10.08 -6.66 -18.77
C PHE A 531 11.50 -6.13 -18.87
N ARG A 532 12.19 -6.40 -19.98
CA ARG A 532 13.51 -5.79 -20.29
C ARG A 532 13.37 -4.29 -20.54
N ASP A 533 12.32 -3.88 -21.26
CA ASP A 533 12.01 -2.49 -21.54
C ASP A 533 10.49 -2.28 -21.64
N TYR A 534 9.93 -1.58 -20.64
CA TYR A 534 8.49 -1.33 -20.54
C TYR A 534 7.93 -0.54 -21.72
N ARG A 535 8.75 0.28 -22.39
CA ARG A 535 8.33 1.16 -23.49
C ARG A 535 7.92 0.37 -24.73
N THR A 536 8.40 -0.86 -24.87
CA THR A 536 7.98 -1.79 -25.93
C THR A 536 6.48 -2.12 -25.84
N ALA A 537 5.87 -1.96 -24.66
CA ALA A 537 4.44 -2.09 -24.42
C ALA A 537 3.73 -0.76 -24.12
N SER A 538 4.37 0.39 -24.37
CA SER A 538 3.78 1.73 -24.11
C SER A 538 2.39 1.93 -24.74
N ARG A 539 2.10 1.26 -25.86
CA ARG A 539 0.79 1.28 -26.53
C ARG A 539 -0.33 0.59 -25.74
N TRP A 540 0.00 -0.23 -24.75
CA TRP A 540 -0.95 -0.96 -23.90
C TRP A 540 -1.00 -0.40 -22.48
N LEU A 541 -0.15 0.58 -22.17
CA LEU A 541 0.00 1.13 -20.83
C LEU A 541 -0.58 2.55 -20.77
N PRO A 542 -1.28 2.92 -19.68
CA PRO A 542 -1.67 4.30 -19.42
C PRO A 542 -0.47 5.25 -19.37
N ASP A 543 -0.72 6.52 -19.69
CA ASP A 543 0.28 7.60 -19.61
C ASP A 543 0.56 7.96 -18.14
N THR A 544 1.69 7.49 -17.62
CA THR A 544 2.24 7.81 -16.29
C THR A 544 3.75 7.49 -16.29
N GLY A 545 4.44 7.84 -15.20
CA GLY A 545 5.84 7.49 -15.01
C GLY A 545 6.02 6.03 -14.60
N TYR A 546 7.01 5.36 -15.18
CA TYR A 546 7.39 3.99 -14.84
C TYR A 546 8.88 3.91 -14.47
N THR A 547 9.21 3.04 -13.53
CA THR A 547 10.60 2.63 -13.26
C THR A 547 10.61 1.11 -13.14
N SER A 548 11.46 0.44 -13.92
CA SER A 548 11.46 -1.01 -14.03
C SER A 548 12.80 -1.63 -13.67
N ARG A 549 12.76 -2.81 -13.06
CA ARG A 549 13.94 -3.68 -12.88
C ARG A 549 13.75 -4.99 -13.61
N TYR A 550 14.85 -5.57 -14.09
CA TYR A 550 14.85 -6.87 -14.74
C TYR A 550 16.18 -7.59 -14.52
N GLU A 551 16.11 -8.90 -14.26
CA GLU A 551 17.29 -9.77 -14.23
C GLU A 551 16.84 -11.19 -14.59
N GLU A 552 17.63 -11.87 -15.41
CA GLU A 552 17.39 -13.27 -15.78
C GLU A 552 18.53 -14.18 -15.33
N ALA A 553 18.26 -15.48 -15.28
CA ALA A 553 19.21 -16.49 -14.81
C ALA A 553 20.53 -16.55 -15.59
N GLY A 554 20.57 -15.97 -16.79
CA GLY A 554 21.78 -15.83 -17.62
C GLY A 554 22.72 -14.69 -17.21
N PHE A 555 22.37 -13.89 -16.20
CA PHE A 555 23.17 -12.75 -15.76
C PHE A 555 24.57 -13.18 -15.31
N THR A 556 25.58 -12.62 -15.99
CA THR A 556 26.99 -12.76 -15.66
C THR A 556 27.46 -11.50 -14.94
N GLU A 557 27.69 -11.63 -13.63
CA GLU A 557 28.12 -10.54 -12.75
C GLU A 557 29.54 -10.04 -13.10
N ILE A 558 29.65 -8.71 -13.24
CA ILE A 558 30.92 -7.96 -13.20
C ILE A 558 31.06 -7.22 -11.87
N ALA A 559 29.99 -6.60 -11.39
CA ALA A 559 29.96 -5.95 -10.09
C ALA A 559 28.56 -6.00 -9.45
N ARG A 560 28.49 -6.57 -8.23
CA ARG A 560 27.37 -6.41 -7.29
C ARG A 560 27.90 -5.99 -5.93
N TYR A 561 27.33 -4.95 -5.34
CA TYR A 561 27.88 -4.37 -4.10
C TYR A 561 27.27 -4.93 -2.81
N ASP A 562 26.21 -5.72 -2.91
CA ASP A 562 25.60 -6.45 -1.79
C ASP A 562 26.60 -7.29 -0.99
N SER A 563 27.45 -8.05 -1.69
CA SER A 563 28.45 -8.96 -1.13
C SER A 563 29.89 -8.45 -1.23
N SER A 564 30.09 -7.24 -1.75
CA SER A 564 31.44 -6.71 -1.97
C SER A 564 32.16 -6.38 -0.67
N SER A 565 33.44 -6.77 -0.59
CA SER A 565 34.33 -6.41 0.52
C SER A 565 35.01 -5.05 0.35
N GLY A 566 34.84 -4.38 -0.78
CA GLY A 566 35.47 -3.08 -1.03
C GLY A 566 35.13 -2.46 -2.39
N LYS A 567 35.24 -1.14 -2.49
CA LYS A 567 34.81 -0.37 -3.69
C LYS A 567 35.73 -0.46 -4.91
N THR A 568 36.98 -0.91 -4.74
CA THR A 568 38.01 -0.89 -5.81
C THR A 568 38.33 -2.27 -6.40
N LYS A 569 37.89 -3.35 -5.75
CA LYS A 569 38.16 -4.72 -6.18
C LYS A 569 36.85 -5.37 -6.61
N LEU A 570 36.81 -5.80 -7.87
CA LEU A 570 35.68 -6.52 -8.43
C LEU A 570 35.84 -8.02 -8.23
N VAL A 571 34.78 -8.77 -8.53
CA VAL A 571 34.86 -10.24 -8.58
C VAL A 571 35.91 -10.71 -9.58
N ASN A 572 36.50 -11.87 -9.32
CA ASN A 572 37.50 -12.51 -10.19
C ASN A 572 38.74 -11.66 -10.55
N GLY A 573 39.07 -10.65 -9.73
CA GLY A 573 40.31 -9.88 -9.87
C GLY A 573 40.20 -8.62 -10.74
N GLY A 574 38.99 -8.25 -11.17
CA GLY A 574 38.75 -6.95 -11.80
C GLY A 574 39.02 -5.78 -10.84
N LYS A 575 39.15 -4.58 -11.40
CA LYS A 575 39.43 -3.35 -10.64
C LYS A 575 38.42 -2.28 -10.96
N ALA A 576 38.16 -1.40 -10.00
CA ALA A 576 37.34 -0.23 -10.20
C ALA A 576 38.06 1.03 -9.72
N GLU A 577 37.95 2.10 -10.50
CA GLU A 577 38.53 3.41 -10.25
C GLU A 577 37.45 4.48 -10.49
N ALA A 578 37.53 5.59 -9.77
CA ALA A 578 36.62 6.72 -9.94
C ALA A 578 37.44 8.02 -9.99
N GLU A 579 37.12 8.89 -10.95
CA GLU A 579 37.78 10.18 -11.16
C GLU A 579 36.72 11.29 -11.18
N GLY A 580 37.03 12.45 -10.57
CA GLY A 580 36.11 13.59 -10.53
C GLY A 580 34.91 13.46 -9.58
N MET A 581 34.82 12.40 -8.77
CA MET A 581 33.75 12.19 -7.78
C MET A 581 34.02 12.97 -6.49
N SER A 582 33.00 13.66 -5.96
CA SER A 582 33.00 14.23 -4.59
C SER A 582 32.79 13.14 -3.55
N GLU A 583 31.93 12.16 -3.84
CA GLU A 583 31.69 11.00 -2.99
C GLU A 583 31.73 9.68 -3.79
N TRP A 584 32.38 8.67 -3.21
CA TRP A 584 32.44 7.32 -3.75
C TRP A 584 32.45 6.30 -2.61
N LYS A 585 31.30 5.68 -2.32
CA LYS A 585 31.15 4.72 -1.21
C LYS A 585 30.14 3.63 -1.54
N ILE A 586 30.26 2.50 -0.85
CA ILE A 586 29.22 1.47 -0.85
C ILE A 586 28.24 1.82 0.27
N ALA A 587 26.96 1.95 -0.07
CA ALA A 587 25.92 2.30 0.88
C ALA A 587 24.67 1.44 0.66
N SER A 588 23.75 1.47 1.64
CA SER A 588 22.49 0.72 1.53
C SER A 588 21.47 1.53 0.75
N ALA A 589 20.70 0.89 -0.12
CA ALA A 589 19.54 1.54 -0.69
C ALA A 589 18.46 1.73 0.39
N GLU A 590 18.02 2.96 0.62
CA GLU A 590 17.06 3.29 1.69
C GLU A 590 15.64 3.48 1.16
N ASP A 591 14.63 3.10 1.96
CA ASP A 591 13.22 3.42 1.71
C ASP A 591 12.84 4.85 2.16
N ARG A 592 11.55 5.22 2.07
CA ARG A 592 11.07 6.55 2.52
C ARG A 592 11.25 6.78 4.02
N ASP A 593 11.42 5.72 4.80
CA ASP A 593 11.62 5.82 6.24
C ASP A 593 13.11 5.89 6.65
N GLY A 594 14.04 5.72 5.70
CA GLY A 594 15.47 5.63 5.96
C GLY A 594 15.94 4.23 6.35
N ASN A 595 15.13 3.19 6.09
CA ASN A 595 15.50 1.81 6.36
C ASN A 595 16.13 1.16 5.13
N ASN A 596 17.13 0.31 5.37
CA ASN A 596 17.76 -0.50 4.34
C ASN A 596 16.74 -1.44 3.64
N LYS A 597 16.72 -1.42 2.30
CA LYS A 597 15.90 -2.30 1.44
C LYS A 597 16.41 -3.74 1.33
N GLY A 598 17.51 -4.06 1.99
CA GLY A 598 18.19 -5.35 1.90
C GLY A 598 19.17 -5.43 0.74
N THR A 599 19.44 -4.31 0.06
CA THR A 599 20.43 -4.20 -1.01
C THR A 599 21.42 -3.05 -0.76
N LYS A 600 22.61 -3.15 -1.32
CA LYS A 600 23.65 -2.13 -1.32
C LYS A 600 24.11 -1.84 -2.73
N GLY A 601 24.34 -0.57 -3.02
CA GLY A 601 24.94 -0.13 -4.27
C GLY A 601 26.15 0.75 -4.04
N LEU A 602 26.77 1.16 -5.14
CA LEU A 602 27.83 2.15 -5.18
C LEU A 602 27.23 3.54 -5.35
N GLU A 603 27.33 4.38 -4.32
CA GLU A 603 26.99 5.79 -4.40
C GLU A 603 28.13 6.56 -5.07
N LEU A 604 27.75 7.30 -6.11
CA LEU A 604 28.61 8.18 -6.88
C LEU A 604 27.99 9.57 -6.87
N GLU A 605 28.73 10.53 -6.35
CA GLU A 605 28.36 11.93 -6.33
C GLU A 605 29.42 12.76 -7.04
N TRP A 606 28.98 13.75 -7.81
CA TRP A 606 29.86 14.68 -8.51
C TRP A 606 29.25 16.09 -8.51
N GLU A 607 30.11 17.10 -8.61
CA GLU A 607 29.70 18.50 -8.69
C GLU A 607 29.73 19.06 -10.12
N LYS A 608 30.67 18.58 -10.94
CA LYS A 608 30.95 19.09 -12.29
C LYS A 608 30.83 17.99 -13.34
N PRO A 609 30.44 18.32 -14.58
CA PRO A 609 30.44 17.37 -15.69
C PRO A 609 31.82 16.75 -15.92
N GLY A 610 31.84 15.51 -16.41
CA GLY A 610 33.05 14.76 -16.76
C GLY A 610 33.59 13.86 -15.65
N ALA A 611 32.82 13.60 -14.58
CA ALA A 611 33.18 12.59 -13.59
C ALA A 611 33.05 11.18 -14.20
N GLU A 612 33.92 10.26 -13.80
CA GLU A 612 34.03 8.93 -14.39
C GLU A 612 34.05 7.83 -13.34
N TYR A 613 33.39 6.70 -13.64
CA TYR A 613 33.52 5.44 -12.93
C TYR A 613 33.96 4.35 -13.90
N GLU A 614 35.20 3.89 -13.78
CA GLU A 614 35.81 2.87 -14.64
C GLU A 614 35.86 1.51 -13.94
N LEU A 615 35.43 0.48 -14.66
CA LEU A 615 35.55 -0.93 -14.31
C LEU A 615 36.50 -1.59 -15.31
N ARG A 616 37.65 -2.06 -14.83
CA ARG A 616 38.59 -2.90 -15.60
C ARG A 616 38.28 -4.36 -15.35
N LEU A 617 37.85 -5.05 -16.40
CA LEU A 617 37.42 -6.43 -16.33
C LEU A 617 38.65 -7.35 -16.21
N PRO A 618 38.58 -8.44 -15.41
CA PRO A 618 39.63 -9.44 -15.41
C PRO A 618 39.61 -10.24 -16.72
N ALA A 619 40.75 -10.84 -17.07
CA ALA A 619 40.85 -11.72 -18.25
C ALA A 619 39.81 -12.84 -18.15
N GLY A 620 39.05 -13.05 -19.23
CA GLY A 620 38.00 -14.07 -19.30
C GLY A 620 36.62 -13.66 -18.76
N ALA A 621 36.45 -12.47 -18.17
CA ALA A 621 35.12 -12.01 -17.73
C ALA A 621 34.17 -11.78 -18.91
N ALA A 622 34.70 -11.28 -20.02
CA ALA A 622 33.96 -11.01 -21.25
C ALA A 622 33.78 -12.26 -22.14
N GLU A 623 34.54 -13.35 -21.93
CA GLU A 623 34.38 -14.60 -22.70
C GLU A 623 32.97 -15.17 -22.59
N ARG A 624 32.35 -15.05 -21.40
CA ARG A 624 30.95 -15.46 -21.21
C ARG A 624 29.98 -14.61 -22.00
N ALA A 625 30.27 -13.32 -22.18
CA ALA A 625 29.47 -12.43 -23.01
C ALA A 625 29.63 -12.79 -24.50
N GLY A 626 30.85 -13.05 -24.99
CA GLY A 626 31.08 -13.52 -26.36
C GLY A 626 30.49 -14.91 -26.67
N ALA A 627 30.23 -15.72 -25.63
CA ALA A 627 29.51 -16.99 -25.77
C ALA A 627 27.97 -16.82 -25.82
N MET A 628 27.45 -15.63 -25.53
CA MET A 628 26.01 -15.33 -25.66
C MET A 628 25.68 -15.08 -27.15
N GLY A 629 24.50 -15.52 -27.57
CA GLY A 629 24.05 -15.27 -28.94
C GLY A 629 23.76 -13.79 -29.21
N ASP A 630 23.24 -13.08 -28.21
CA ASP A 630 22.86 -11.67 -28.26
C ASP A 630 23.28 -10.99 -26.94
N PRO A 631 24.57 -10.66 -26.76
CA PRO A 631 25.06 -10.10 -25.50
C PRO A 631 24.54 -8.68 -25.30
N ASN A 632 24.03 -8.43 -24.09
CA ASN A 632 23.58 -7.13 -23.61
C ASN A 632 24.42 -6.72 -22.39
N LEU A 633 24.90 -5.47 -22.36
CA LEU A 633 25.38 -4.83 -21.15
C LEU A 633 24.18 -4.49 -20.26
N VAL A 634 24.28 -4.83 -18.97
CA VAL A 634 23.20 -4.63 -18.01
C VAL A 634 23.75 -3.98 -16.76
N PHE A 635 23.03 -2.99 -16.25
CA PHE A 635 23.29 -2.37 -14.96
C PHE A 635 22.01 -1.74 -14.40
N SER A 636 21.98 -1.54 -13.09
CA SER A 636 20.90 -0.85 -12.39
C SER A 636 21.38 0.49 -11.86
N MET A 637 20.58 1.55 -12.04
CA MET A 637 20.87 2.89 -11.53
C MET A 637 19.65 3.46 -10.80
N ALA A 638 19.85 4.01 -9.61
CA ALA A 638 18.86 4.81 -8.90
C ALA A 638 19.33 6.27 -8.81
N ASN A 639 18.43 7.22 -9.09
CA ASN A 639 18.70 8.64 -8.88
C ASN A 639 18.54 8.99 -7.39
N LEU A 640 19.61 9.53 -6.77
CA LEU A 640 19.66 9.91 -5.36
C LEU A 640 19.48 11.42 -5.14
N GLU A 641 18.78 12.08 -6.06
CA GLU A 641 18.43 13.50 -5.95
C GLU A 641 17.83 13.90 -4.59
N ARG A 642 17.00 13.03 -4.00
CA ARG A 642 16.43 13.26 -2.66
C ARG A 642 17.53 13.57 -1.63
N ASP A 643 18.64 12.85 -1.71
CA ASP A 643 19.72 12.95 -0.73
C ASP A 643 20.50 14.25 -0.94
N LEU A 644 20.71 14.68 -2.19
CA LEU A 644 21.26 16.01 -2.51
C LEU A 644 20.35 17.15 -1.99
N LEU A 645 19.03 17.02 -2.15
CA LEU A 645 18.09 18.01 -1.64
C LEU A 645 18.12 18.08 -0.11
N ALA A 646 18.20 16.93 0.57
CA ALA A 646 18.29 16.87 2.03
C ALA A 646 19.59 17.50 2.56
N GLU A 647 20.71 17.29 1.86
CA GLU A 647 22.00 17.92 2.17
C GLU A 647 21.91 19.45 2.00
N ALA A 648 21.37 19.92 0.88
CA ALA A 648 21.18 21.36 0.63
C ALA A 648 20.20 22.02 1.63
N GLU A 649 19.12 21.34 2.01
CA GLU A 649 18.19 21.80 3.05
C GLU A 649 18.89 21.93 4.41
N ALA A 650 19.73 20.96 4.79
CA ALA A 650 20.48 20.99 6.04
C ALA A 650 21.52 22.13 6.08
N GLU A 651 22.15 22.45 4.94
CA GLU A 651 23.06 23.59 4.82
C GLU A 651 22.33 24.94 4.88
N ALA A 652 21.09 24.99 4.38
CA ALA A 652 20.25 26.19 4.35
C ALA A 652 19.57 26.53 5.70
N GLU A 653 19.58 25.66 6.71
CA GLU A 653 18.98 25.90 8.04
C GLU A 653 19.58 27.12 8.80
N GLY A 654 20.56 27.83 8.21
CA GLY A 654 21.00 29.16 8.61
C GLY A 654 20.09 30.35 8.20
N GLY A 655 19.03 30.16 7.40
CA GLY A 655 18.07 31.24 7.08
C GLY A 655 16.99 30.87 6.06
N MET A 656 15.73 31.28 6.34
CA MET A 656 14.48 31.19 5.54
C MET A 656 14.34 30.04 4.52
N GLU A 657 13.27 29.24 4.66
CA GLU A 657 12.79 28.25 3.67
C GLU A 657 12.86 28.82 2.23
N THR A 658 13.95 28.53 1.54
CA THR A 658 14.12 28.81 0.12
C THR A 658 13.90 27.49 -0.60
N ALA A 659 13.05 27.49 -1.62
CA ALA A 659 12.82 26.31 -2.43
C ALA A 659 14.15 25.93 -3.12
N VAL A 660 14.76 24.82 -2.68
CA VAL A 660 15.97 24.28 -3.30
C VAL A 660 15.58 23.82 -4.71
N ALA A 661 16.28 24.34 -5.72
CA ALA A 661 16.06 23.94 -7.10
C ALA A 661 16.43 22.47 -7.28
N LEU A 662 15.64 21.73 -8.06
CA LEU A 662 15.98 20.34 -8.39
C LEU A 662 17.30 20.27 -9.16
N PRO A 663 18.23 19.36 -8.79
CA PRO A 663 19.41 19.12 -9.61
C PRO A 663 19.02 18.58 -11.00
N PRO A 664 19.87 18.77 -12.02
CA PRO A 664 19.62 18.22 -13.35
C PRO A 664 19.51 16.70 -13.30
N LEU A 665 18.75 16.10 -14.22
CA LEU A 665 18.74 14.63 -14.33
C LEU A 665 20.14 14.16 -14.74
N PRO A 666 20.63 13.02 -14.21
CA PRO A 666 21.87 12.43 -14.64
C PRO A 666 21.88 12.22 -16.16
N LYS A 667 22.87 12.81 -16.84
CA LYS A 667 23.19 12.50 -18.23
C LYS A 667 24.43 11.61 -18.20
N VAL A 668 24.29 10.38 -18.70
CA VAL A 668 25.33 9.37 -18.59
C VAL A 668 25.68 8.85 -19.98
N GLU A 669 26.97 8.85 -20.29
CA GLU A 669 27.54 8.17 -21.45
C GLU A 669 28.25 6.91 -20.95
N VAL A 670 28.02 5.78 -21.60
CA VAL A 670 28.70 4.52 -21.29
C VAL A 670 29.74 4.26 -22.37
N GLU A 671 30.95 3.96 -21.95
CA GLU A 671 32.08 3.61 -22.82
C GLU A 671 32.49 2.16 -22.59
N LEU A 672 32.59 1.38 -23.68
CA LEU A 672 33.16 0.05 -23.70
C LEU A 672 34.57 0.10 -24.30
N SER A 673 35.55 -0.33 -23.52
CA SER A 673 36.95 -0.42 -23.94
C SER A 673 37.27 -1.85 -24.39
N LEU A 674 37.92 -1.99 -25.54
CA LEU A 674 38.35 -3.27 -26.10
C LEU A 674 39.82 -3.55 -25.79
N ALA A 675 40.19 -4.83 -25.78
CA ALA A 675 41.53 -5.31 -25.49
C ALA A 675 42.61 -4.77 -26.46
N ASP A 676 42.22 -4.34 -27.67
CA ASP A 676 43.11 -3.74 -28.67
C ASP A 676 43.30 -2.22 -28.51
N GLY A 677 42.70 -1.62 -27.48
CA GLY A 677 42.80 -0.20 -27.15
C GLY A 677 41.78 0.70 -27.86
N ARG A 678 40.90 0.15 -28.70
CA ARG A 678 39.72 0.90 -29.20
C ARG A 678 38.68 1.06 -28.09
N SER A 679 37.88 2.11 -28.18
CA SER A 679 36.69 2.27 -27.33
C SER A 679 35.48 2.74 -28.14
N LYS A 680 34.30 2.44 -27.60
CA LYS A 680 32.99 2.77 -28.18
C LYS A 680 32.10 3.37 -27.12
N ARG A 681 31.37 4.42 -27.49
CA ARG A 681 30.58 5.24 -26.57
C ARG A 681 29.13 5.26 -27.00
N LEU A 682 28.23 5.28 -26.03
CA LEU A 682 26.80 5.40 -26.23
C LEU A 682 26.20 6.27 -25.12
N GLY A 683 25.46 7.32 -25.50
CA GLY A 683 24.70 8.11 -24.55
C GLY A 683 23.47 7.34 -24.07
N LEU A 684 23.24 7.22 -22.77
CA LEU A 684 22.08 6.50 -22.26
C LEU A 684 20.75 7.10 -22.71
N SER A 685 20.69 8.40 -22.99
CA SER A 685 19.49 9.04 -23.56
C SER A 685 19.05 8.46 -24.91
N GLU A 686 19.96 7.81 -25.65
CA GLU A 686 19.65 7.12 -26.91
C GLU A 686 18.97 5.76 -26.64
N VAL A 687 19.25 5.16 -25.48
CA VAL A 687 18.63 3.90 -25.04
C VAL A 687 17.43 4.20 -24.17
N LEU A 688 17.66 4.60 -22.91
CA LEU A 688 16.66 4.95 -21.91
C LEU A 688 17.27 6.04 -21.02
N GLN A 689 16.55 7.14 -20.82
CA GLN A 689 17.02 8.17 -19.91
C GLN A 689 16.83 7.71 -18.45
N PRO A 690 17.78 7.98 -17.53
CA PRO A 690 17.56 7.76 -16.11
C PRO A 690 16.26 8.43 -15.63
N PRO A 691 15.31 7.67 -15.07
CA PRO A 691 13.97 8.20 -14.79
C PRO A 691 14.02 9.26 -13.69
N ALA A 692 13.11 10.22 -13.79
CA ALA A 692 12.88 11.17 -12.71
C ALA A 692 12.25 10.42 -11.50
N PRO A 693 12.66 10.73 -10.26
CA PRO A 693 12.01 10.16 -9.08
C PRO A 693 10.51 10.50 -9.05
N ALA A 694 9.68 9.53 -8.69
CA ALA A 694 8.25 9.77 -8.48
C ALA A 694 8.04 10.50 -7.14
N TYR A 695 7.70 11.78 -7.20
CA TYR A 695 7.35 12.60 -6.05
C TYR A 695 5.87 12.48 -5.71
N THR A 696 5.55 12.19 -4.45
CA THR A 696 4.19 12.01 -3.98
C THR A 696 3.85 12.92 -2.81
N ALA A 697 2.74 13.65 -2.94
CA ALA A 697 2.02 14.25 -1.82
C ALA A 697 0.91 13.30 -1.41
N PHE A 698 1.03 12.67 -0.24
CA PHE A 698 0.04 11.74 0.26
C PHE A 698 -1.15 12.46 0.88
N MET A 699 -0.95 13.66 1.44
CA MET A 699 -1.95 14.38 2.22
C MET A 699 -2.52 15.57 1.47
N SER A 700 -3.83 15.79 1.60
CA SER A 700 -4.51 16.97 1.04
C SER A 700 -4.12 18.26 1.77
N LEU A 701 -3.51 18.15 2.95
CA LEU A 701 -3.03 19.26 3.77
C LEU A 701 -1.50 19.09 3.95
N PRO A 702 -0.66 20.02 3.47
CA PRO A 702 0.81 19.86 3.44
C PRO A 702 1.41 19.56 4.82
N TRP A 703 0.88 20.19 5.87
CA TRP A 703 1.40 20.06 7.22
C TRP A 703 1.08 18.70 7.87
N LEU A 704 0.20 17.89 7.28
CA LEU A 704 -0.09 16.53 7.75
C LEU A 704 0.98 15.54 7.30
N GLU A 705 1.73 15.80 6.22
CA GLU A 705 2.79 14.93 5.72
C GLU A 705 3.79 14.57 6.83
N LYS A 706 4.23 15.59 7.59
CA LYS A 706 5.20 15.45 8.69
C LYS A 706 4.59 15.07 10.05
N ARG A 707 3.29 14.75 10.13
CA ARG A 707 2.58 14.54 11.42
C ARG A 707 1.69 13.30 11.47
N MET A 708 1.04 12.96 10.37
CA MET A 708 0.11 11.82 10.34
C MET A 708 0.88 10.50 10.51
N LYS A 709 0.27 9.53 11.19
CA LYS A 709 0.79 8.15 11.30
C LYS A 709 2.26 8.06 11.72
N ASN A 710 2.65 8.81 12.75
CA ASN A 710 4.04 8.87 13.21
C ASN A 710 5.05 9.30 12.12
N LYS A 711 4.67 10.28 11.28
CA LYS A 711 5.49 10.84 10.20
C LYS A 711 5.72 9.88 9.02
N LYS A 712 4.80 8.93 8.79
CA LYS A 712 4.85 7.97 7.68
C LYS A 712 5.05 8.64 6.32
N TYR A 713 4.40 9.77 6.08
CA TYR A 713 4.38 10.46 4.78
C TYR A 713 5.41 11.59 4.65
N LYS A 714 6.38 11.66 5.57
CA LYS A 714 7.34 12.79 5.64
C LYS A 714 8.23 12.90 4.39
N GLN A 715 8.57 11.77 3.75
CA GLN A 715 9.43 11.72 2.57
C GLN A 715 8.57 11.52 1.32
N PRO A 716 8.64 12.41 0.32
CA PRO A 716 7.79 12.33 -0.87
C PRO A 716 8.25 11.27 -1.88
N THR A 717 9.51 10.82 -1.80
CA THR A 717 10.12 9.89 -2.75
C THR A 717 11.14 8.97 -2.07
N GLU A 718 11.49 7.88 -2.74
CA GLU A 718 12.54 6.94 -2.37
C GLU A 718 13.38 6.57 -3.59
N PRO A 719 14.68 6.26 -3.43
CA PRO A 719 15.49 5.69 -4.49
C PRO A 719 14.89 4.39 -5.03
N VAL A 720 14.66 4.33 -6.34
CA VAL A 720 14.22 3.13 -7.05
C VAL A 720 15.18 2.88 -8.21
N PHE A 721 15.70 1.66 -8.29
CA PHE A 721 16.60 1.28 -9.38
C PHE A 721 15.83 1.10 -10.69
N GLN A 722 16.37 1.68 -11.76
CA GLN A 722 16.04 1.36 -13.15
C GLN A 722 17.11 0.40 -13.68
N THR A 723 16.71 -0.72 -14.25
CA THR A 723 17.61 -1.58 -15.03
C THR A 723 17.71 -1.05 -16.46
N PHE A 724 18.94 -0.95 -16.96
CA PHE A 724 19.26 -0.67 -18.36
C PHE A 724 19.74 -1.96 -18.99
N VAL A 725 19.13 -2.34 -20.12
CA VAL A 725 19.56 -3.48 -20.93
C VAL A 725 19.97 -2.90 -22.27
N VAL A 726 21.28 -2.91 -22.56
CA VAL A 726 21.85 -2.26 -23.73
C VAL A 726 22.50 -3.32 -24.62
N PRO A 727 21.98 -3.59 -25.82
CA PRO A 727 22.63 -4.46 -26.79
C PRO A 727 24.07 -4.01 -27.06
N ILE A 728 25.02 -4.96 -27.07
CA ILE A 728 26.42 -4.63 -27.37
C ILE A 728 26.57 -4.09 -28.81
N GLU A 729 25.66 -4.48 -29.70
CA GLU A 729 25.60 -3.98 -31.08
C GLU A 729 25.30 -2.47 -31.17
N ASP A 730 24.60 -1.89 -30.19
CA ASP A 730 24.29 -0.45 -30.16
C ASP A 730 25.57 0.39 -29.95
N PHE A 731 26.63 -0.20 -29.36
CA PHE A 731 27.95 0.41 -29.29
C PHE A 731 28.74 0.28 -30.61
N GLY A 732 28.19 -0.40 -31.61
CA GLY A 732 28.89 -0.73 -32.85
C GLY A 732 29.95 -1.83 -32.68
N ILE A 733 29.75 -2.72 -31.71
CA ILE A 733 30.57 -3.91 -31.46
C ILE A 733 29.73 -5.12 -31.87
N SER A 734 30.23 -5.97 -32.78
CA SER A 734 29.52 -7.20 -33.14
C SER A 734 29.43 -8.16 -31.96
N ALA A 735 28.33 -8.90 -31.83
CA ALA A 735 28.15 -9.91 -30.77
C ALA A 735 29.35 -10.87 -30.62
N SER A 736 29.94 -11.31 -31.75
CA SER A 736 31.12 -12.20 -31.77
C SER A 736 32.42 -11.59 -31.25
N SER A 737 32.45 -10.27 -31.01
CA SER A 737 33.60 -9.53 -30.47
C SER A 737 33.33 -9.03 -29.05
N ALA A 738 32.22 -9.46 -28.43
CA ALA A 738 31.92 -9.08 -27.05
C ALA A 738 32.93 -9.66 -26.04
N ASP A 739 33.66 -10.72 -26.41
CA ASP A 739 34.78 -11.27 -25.64
C ASP A 739 36.03 -10.37 -25.62
N GLU A 740 36.14 -9.42 -26.53
CA GLU A 740 37.22 -8.43 -26.56
C GLU A 740 37.03 -7.29 -25.54
N ILE A 741 35.88 -7.20 -24.87
CA ILE A 741 35.59 -6.12 -23.91
C ILE A 741 36.50 -6.26 -22.67
N SER A 742 37.35 -5.26 -22.45
CA SER A 742 38.28 -5.18 -21.32
C SER A 742 37.88 -4.16 -20.25
N GLY A 743 37.00 -3.22 -20.57
CA GLY A 743 36.60 -2.16 -19.64
C GLY A 743 35.19 -1.61 -19.89
N ILE A 744 34.55 -1.14 -18.81
CA ILE A 744 33.27 -0.41 -18.85
C ILE A 744 33.48 0.90 -18.08
N THR A 745 33.20 2.05 -18.69
CA THR A 745 33.29 3.35 -18.04
C THR A 745 31.95 4.08 -18.11
N PHE A 746 31.47 4.54 -16.95
CA PHE A 746 30.32 5.44 -16.85
C PHE A 746 30.82 6.88 -16.73
N ARG A 747 30.46 7.73 -17.70
CA ARG A 747 30.81 9.16 -17.75
C ARG A 747 29.58 9.99 -17.43
N PHE A 748 29.68 10.86 -16.43
CA PHE A 748 28.58 11.70 -15.96
C PHE A 748 28.72 13.12 -16.55
N GLU A 749 27.88 13.42 -17.54
CA GLU A 749 27.94 14.62 -18.38
C GLU A 749 27.01 15.76 -17.91
N SER A 750 26.15 15.49 -16.93
CA SER A 750 25.31 16.51 -16.30
C SER A 750 26.10 17.33 -15.27
N GLY A 751 25.53 18.47 -14.84
CA GLY A 751 25.99 19.15 -13.62
C GLY A 751 25.81 18.28 -12.38
N GLN A 752 25.89 18.89 -11.18
CA GLN A 752 25.83 18.18 -9.90
C GLN A 752 24.75 17.07 -9.88
N GLY A 753 25.16 15.89 -9.45
CA GLY A 753 24.29 14.72 -9.40
C GLY A 753 24.79 13.67 -8.42
N LYS A 754 23.87 12.79 -8.02
CA LYS A 754 24.12 11.69 -7.11
C LYS A 754 23.32 10.49 -7.59
N VAL A 755 23.98 9.36 -7.81
CA VAL A 755 23.34 8.11 -8.22
C VAL A 755 23.84 6.95 -7.40
N MET A 756 23.06 5.87 -7.38
CA MET A 756 23.49 4.57 -6.90
C MET A 756 23.57 3.61 -8.08
N LEU A 757 24.72 2.98 -8.30
CA LEU A 757 24.93 1.93 -9.30
C LEU A 757 25.00 0.54 -8.66
N ASP A 758 24.40 -0.46 -9.29
CA ASP A 758 24.50 -1.85 -8.88
C ASP A 758 24.18 -2.82 -10.06
N ASP A 759 24.26 -4.13 -9.82
CA ASP A 759 23.89 -5.18 -10.77
C ASP A 759 24.55 -5.04 -12.16
N ILE A 760 25.85 -4.72 -12.20
CA ILE A 760 26.59 -4.48 -13.45
C ILE A 760 27.08 -5.83 -14.00
N GLY A 761 26.75 -6.13 -15.26
CA GLY A 761 27.11 -7.40 -15.88
C GLY A 761 26.64 -7.55 -17.33
N PHE A 762 26.61 -8.80 -17.79
CA PHE A 762 26.13 -9.17 -19.13
C PHE A 762 24.94 -10.13 -19.06
N MET A 763 24.00 -10.01 -19.99
CA MET A 763 22.86 -10.93 -20.17
C MET A 763 22.65 -11.28 -21.65
N PRO A 764 22.06 -12.46 -21.97
CA PRO A 764 21.75 -12.85 -23.34
C PRO A 764 20.44 -12.30 -23.91
#